data_AF-A0AAU7UEP4-F1
#
_entry.id   AF-A0AAU7UEP4-F1
#
_cell.length_a   1.000
_cell.length_b   1.000
_cell.length_c   1.000
_cell.angle_alpha   90.00
_cell.angle_beta   90.00
_cell.angle_gamma   90.00
#
_symmetry.space_group_name_H-M   'P 1'
#
loop_
_entity.id
_entity.type
_entity.pdbx_description
1 polymer ?
#
loop_
_entity_poly.entity_id
_entity_poly.type
_entity_poly.pdbx_seq_one_letter_code
_entity_poly.pdbx_strand_id
1 'polypeptide(L)'
;MASLTPLQELAQANPPSPARLVALATCPDARIREAARTHSTMPPLLKHLLESAEGRPSSLTPEQLDWLSQQGPWAADVAARNIHTTDRALRYLVMTGHSRSVLRHQRTRGTEWLLALARSDLSLAQYLSQDSSVPRMLRWRATGVLASHAPSAPPTTPSEPDPSPTVESVRRKLRSREPDVTYTDEEWQLVQEHVALQRTAAHARQVPLHWLTWLDEQHPYGQARETLLERLERCPASDSTFRQLIDSPDWVIRAAIARNPGLHPERRRQLSQDPDWWVRACVAENPNATPGDLQRLMEHEDQEVIRELVAAHPHAPTELLVTLAHDGEPSVRLQVARNPGTPPEALEQLATDPRVSVRAAVAAHPLTSEHTWPRLIADEQPRVSTVARLRRPLSKPELLAAVASRKRLMKLAVLSHPTLPPEVLEALATDRHPQIRAQAALHHDLPAEARQALASDPAPDVRRLALIADPEAAAATLAQVSRHDVRVRQALSRHPRTPADLLEQLSDDTFEDVRLSVILNPSAPKGALQRRLPEQPLRPVIRRHPLYGEVRAALHDMEYHEAKHPETSPEALSALAGSDSLGVRRQVARHRATAEDTLMALSGDVEVEVRQALVKRRQLSERLQRQLALDSDPTIRLALTKREDLEVEAITVMLRLPDQPEDILISLLRHPAIQAGQVSSLAQHREVVVRGNAAAHPLLPVEAQHHLANDTNDFVLGKLLSNPNLNSTTLQRLADRGHAPLAIIKHPQVTTSMLETLAYDEGYARLLRTRQFVNRLPPRVRDWGPLQGWLRRQGERASQRAFGKMNVLVAIIQHERSSEQAVRFARRLRHPEIQKALHERKLRLKTEGAHA
;
A
#
# COMPACT_ATOMS: atom_id res chain seq x y z
N MET A 1 -0.72 -6.57 36.90
CA MET A 1 -0.32 -7.77 37.66
C MET A 1 0.56 -8.60 36.75
N ALA A 2 1.76 -8.97 37.18
CA ALA A 2 2.75 -9.65 36.34
C ALA A 2 2.18 -11.00 35.85
N SER A 3 1.97 -11.12 34.54
CA SER A 3 1.44 -12.33 33.93
C SER A 3 2.45 -13.46 33.98
N LEU A 4 1.90 -14.64 34.24
CA LEU A 4 2.55 -15.86 34.62
C LEU A 4 3.22 -16.52 33.37
N THR A 5 4.38 -17.15 33.53
CA THR A 5 5.15 -17.79 32.42
C THR A 5 4.52 -19.10 31.92
N PRO A 6 4.92 -19.69 30.75
CA PRO A 6 4.43 -20.95 30.12
C PRO A 6 4.36 -22.24 30.98
N LEU A 7 4.76 -22.08 32.22
CA LEU A 7 4.93 -23.04 33.28
C LEU A 7 3.75 -23.01 34.26
N GLN A 8 3.02 -21.91 34.26
CA GLN A 8 1.83 -21.65 35.07
C GLN A 8 0.53 -21.95 34.30
N GLU A 9 0.59 -22.26 33.00
CA GLU A 9 -0.51 -22.86 32.24
C GLU A 9 -0.45 -24.39 32.20
N LEU A 10 0.75 -24.96 32.10
CA LEU A 10 0.99 -26.38 32.39
C LEU A 10 0.40 -26.76 33.76
N ALA A 11 0.41 -25.79 34.70
CA ALA A 11 -0.18 -25.75 36.03
C ALA A 11 -1.68 -25.90 36.18
N GLN A 12 -2.42 -25.63 35.12
CA GLN A 12 -3.87 -25.44 35.14
C GLN A 12 -4.61 -26.44 34.25
N ALA A 13 -3.89 -27.24 33.45
CA ALA A 13 -4.48 -28.46 32.88
C ALA A 13 -4.92 -29.37 34.03
N ASN A 14 -6.20 -29.75 34.05
CA ASN A 14 -6.84 -30.44 35.16
C ASN A 14 -7.04 -31.93 34.80
N PRO A 15 -6.33 -32.89 35.42
CA PRO A 15 -5.00 -32.75 36.00
C PRO A 15 -3.97 -33.75 35.40
N PRO A 16 -2.71 -33.33 35.14
CA PRO A 16 -1.59 -34.28 35.02
C PRO A 16 -1.36 -34.96 36.37
N SER A 17 -1.11 -36.28 36.35
CA SER A 17 -0.85 -37.02 37.58
C SER A 17 0.37 -36.42 38.32
N PRO A 18 0.42 -36.46 39.67
CA PRO A 18 1.58 -36.02 40.43
C PRO A 18 2.89 -36.66 39.95
N ALA A 19 2.82 -37.90 39.46
CA ALA A 19 3.94 -38.60 38.84
C ALA A 19 4.44 -37.93 37.54
N ARG A 20 3.53 -37.40 36.71
CA ARG A 20 3.87 -36.70 35.45
C ARG A 20 4.59 -35.37 35.72
N LEU A 21 4.21 -34.65 36.78
CA LEU A 21 4.89 -33.42 37.20
C LEU A 21 6.27 -33.69 37.77
N VAL A 22 6.43 -34.74 38.56
CA VAL A 22 7.74 -35.15 39.08
C VAL A 22 8.70 -35.56 37.95
N ALA A 23 8.20 -36.25 36.91
CA ALA A 23 9.02 -36.62 35.74
C ALA A 23 9.50 -35.38 34.95
N LEU A 24 8.61 -34.41 34.70
CA LEU A 24 8.98 -33.15 34.04
C LEU A 24 9.92 -32.31 34.89
N ALA A 25 9.71 -32.27 36.21
CA ALA A 25 10.54 -31.53 37.15
C ALA A 25 11.95 -32.13 37.36
N THR A 26 12.21 -33.33 36.81
CA THR A 26 13.49 -34.03 36.93
C THR A 26 14.19 -34.32 35.59
N CYS A 27 13.69 -33.71 34.50
CA CYS A 27 14.27 -33.85 33.17
C CYS A 27 15.58 -33.04 32.97
N PRO A 28 16.37 -33.31 31.91
CA PRO A 28 17.63 -32.60 31.67
C PRO A 28 17.49 -31.11 31.33
N ASP A 29 16.35 -30.69 30.76
CA ASP A 29 16.12 -29.30 30.34
C ASP A 29 15.71 -28.40 31.52
N ALA A 30 16.51 -27.36 31.77
CA ALA A 30 16.29 -26.43 32.88
C ALA A 30 14.96 -25.67 32.78
N ARG A 31 14.50 -25.34 31.57
CA ARG A 31 13.25 -24.60 31.37
C ARG A 31 12.03 -25.45 31.71
N ILE A 32 12.09 -26.74 31.41
CA ILE A 32 11.03 -27.73 31.70
C ILE A 32 11.03 -28.11 33.18
N ARG A 33 12.16 -28.05 33.88
CA ARG A 33 12.18 -28.28 35.34
C ARG A 33 11.61 -27.11 36.14
N GLU A 34 11.99 -25.89 35.78
CA GLU A 34 11.38 -24.68 36.33
C GLU A 34 9.86 -24.68 36.08
N ALA A 35 9.45 -25.25 34.94
CA ALA A 35 8.06 -25.46 34.57
C ALA A 35 7.25 -26.17 35.64
N ALA A 36 7.63 -27.42 35.84
CA ALA A 36 6.83 -28.37 36.58
C ALA A 36 6.87 -28.10 38.08
N ARG A 37 7.91 -27.45 38.61
CA ARG A 37 8.00 -27.08 40.04
C ARG A 37 7.08 -25.92 40.43
N THR A 38 6.82 -25.00 39.51
CA THR A 38 5.96 -23.83 39.77
C THR A 38 4.47 -24.14 39.61
N HIS A 39 4.14 -25.39 39.25
CA HIS A 39 2.80 -25.92 39.03
C HIS A 39 1.93 -25.97 40.30
N SER A 40 0.63 -25.67 40.20
CA SER A 40 -0.32 -25.53 41.31
C SER A 40 -0.61 -26.84 42.06
N THR A 41 -0.73 -27.96 41.33
CA THR A 41 -0.91 -29.32 41.87
C THR A 41 0.38 -30.02 42.29
N MET A 42 1.54 -29.36 42.20
CA MET A 42 2.81 -29.92 42.68
C MET A 42 2.77 -30.03 44.21
N PRO A 43 3.02 -31.21 44.81
CA PRO A 43 3.04 -31.33 46.25
C PRO A 43 4.05 -30.36 46.88
N PRO A 44 3.66 -29.54 47.88
CA PRO A 44 4.51 -28.46 48.40
C PRO A 44 5.82 -28.97 48.99
N LEU A 45 5.81 -30.18 49.57
CA LEU A 45 7.00 -30.87 50.05
C LEU A 45 7.98 -31.22 48.91
N LEU A 46 7.49 -31.70 47.77
CA LEU A 46 8.33 -32.04 46.61
C LEU A 46 8.83 -30.78 45.88
N LYS A 47 8.01 -29.73 45.83
CA LYS A 47 8.42 -28.43 45.30
C LYS A 47 9.62 -27.86 46.07
N HIS A 48 9.51 -27.77 47.40
CA HIS A 48 10.61 -27.28 48.24
C HIS A 48 11.87 -28.14 48.14
N LEU A 49 11.71 -29.45 48.01
CA LEU A 49 12.81 -30.39 47.81
C LEU A 49 13.53 -30.11 46.47
N LEU A 50 12.80 -29.93 45.38
CA LEU A 50 13.37 -29.68 44.05
C LEU A 50 13.93 -28.26 43.88
N GLU A 51 13.38 -27.27 44.58
CA GLU A 51 13.96 -25.93 44.71
C GLU A 51 15.29 -25.96 45.47
N SER A 52 15.31 -26.70 46.59
CA SER A 52 16.53 -26.92 47.37
C SER A 52 17.58 -27.67 46.56
N ALA A 53 17.18 -28.65 45.75
CA ALA A 53 18.06 -29.41 44.87
C ALA A 53 18.74 -28.56 43.79
N GLU A 54 18.07 -27.54 43.25
CA GLU A 54 18.69 -26.62 42.28
C GLU A 54 19.49 -25.49 42.93
N GLY A 55 18.98 -24.89 44.01
CA GLY A 55 19.56 -23.68 44.59
C GLY A 55 20.61 -23.94 45.66
N ARG A 56 20.37 -24.91 46.54
CA ARG A 56 21.25 -25.25 47.69
C ARG A 56 21.28 -26.76 47.90
N PRO A 57 21.87 -27.52 46.96
CA PRO A 57 21.87 -28.99 47.07
C PRO A 57 22.47 -29.45 48.41
N SER A 58 23.46 -28.74 48.96
CA SER A 58 24.08 -29.06 50.26
C SER A 58 23.15 -29.06 51.48
N SER A 59 21.94 -28.49 51.40
CA SER A 59 20.98 -28.49 52.51
C SER A 59 19.97 -29.63 52.47
N LEU A 60 20.05 -30.52 51.48
CA LEU A 60 19.15 -31.67 51.34
C LEU A 60 19.44 -32.73 52.40
N THR A 61 18.39 -33.32 52.97
CA THR A 61 18.53 -34.44 53.91
C THR A 61 18.89 -35.74 53.16
N PRO A 62 19.50 -36.72 53.84
CA PRO A 62 19.82 -38.01 53.22
C PRO A 62 18.60 -38.72 52.60
N GLU A 63 17.42 -38.66 53.25
CA GLU A 63 16.18 -39.25 52.72
C GLU A 63 15.70 -38.57 51.43
N GLN A 64 15.89 -37.25 51.32
CA GLN A 64 15.54 -36.49 50.12
C GLN A 64 16.48 -36.83 48.95
N LEU A 65 17.76 -37.04 49.24
CA LEU A 65 18.76 -37.47 48.25
C LEU A 65 18.50 -38.91 47.77
N ASP A 66 18.06 -39.78 48.66
CA ASP A 66 17.64 -41.14 48.32
C ASP A 66 16.44 -41.14 47.37
N TRP A 67 15.47 -40.26 47.61
CA TRP A 67 14.34 -40.09 46.72
C TRP A 67 14.76 -39.52 45.35
N LEU A 68 15.59 -38.47 45.32
CA LEU A 68 16.10 -37.84 44.08
C LEU A 68 16.90 -38.82 43.21
N SER A 69 17.63 -39.74 43.84
CA SER A 69 18.44 -40.73 43.15
C SER A 69 17.63 -41.69 42.27
N GLN A 70 16.31 -41.80 42.53
CA GLN A 70 15.36 -42.66 41.85
C GLN A 70 14.51 -41.92 40.81
N GLN A 71 14.77 -40.62 40.58
CA GLN A 71 14.04 -39.80 39.61
C GLN A 71 14.85 -39.60 38.32
N GLY A 72 14.43 -38.67 37.45
CA GLY A 72 15.03 -38.44 36.13
C GLY A 72 16.52 -38.04 36.14
N PRO A 73 17.16 -37.99 34.96
CA PRO A 73 18.62 -37.90 34.82
C PRO A 73 19.26 -36.69 35.52
N TRP A 74 18.54 -35.57 35.59
CA TRP A 74 19.03 -34.39 36.31
C TRP A 74 19.02 -34.59 37.82
N ALA A 75 17.94 -35.16 38.38
CA ALA A 75 17.82 -35.41 39.81
C ALA A 75 18.83 -36.45 40.30
N ALA A 76 19.05 -37.49 39.49
CA ALA A 76 20.09 -38.49 39.71
C ALA A 76 21.50 -37.85 39.74
N ASP A 77 21.77 -36.88 38.87
CA ASP A 77 23.05 -36.15 38.86
C ASP A 77 23.22 -35.20 40.06
N VAL A 78 22.14 -34.57 40.52
CA VAL A 78 22.16 -33.77 41.77
C VAL A 78 22.45 -34.66 42.98
N ALA A 79 21.80 -35.82 43.08
CA ALA A 79 22.07 -36.79 44.13
C ALA A 79 23.51 -37.33 44.06
N ALA A 80 24.05 -37.58 42.86
CA ALA A 80 25.43 -38.04 42.68
C ALA A 80 26.46 -36.99 43.13
N ARG A 81 26.16 -35.69 43.00
CA ARG A 81 27.07 -34.58 43.33
C ARG A 81 27.11 -34.23 44.82
N ASN A 82 26.12 -34.65 45.60
CA ASN A 82 25.97 -34.22 46.98
C ASN A 82 26.70 -35.13 47.97
N ILE A 83 27.53 -34.55 48.85
CA ILE A 83 28.37 -35.31 49.80
C ILE A 83 27.53 -36.08 50.83
N HIS A 84 26.31 -35.61 51.11
CA HIS A 84 25.42 -36.17 52.12
C HIS A 84 24.55 -37.32 51.61
N THR A 85 24.65 -37.69 50.33
CA THR A 85 23.91 -38.81 49.75
C THR A 85 24.27 -40.12 50.44
N THR A 86 23.30 -40.97 50.74
CA THR A 86 23.55 -42.22 51.47
C THR A 86 24.29 -43.24 50.59
N ASP A 87 24.93 -44.20 51.24
CA ASP A 87 25.58 -45.31 50.53
C ASP A 87 24.58 -46.16 49.75
N ARG A 88 23.32 -46.24 50.21
CA ARG A 88 22.22 -46.92 49.51
C ARG A 88 21.87 -46.22 48.21
N ALA A 89 21.74 -44.89 48.21
CA ALA A 89 21.42 -44.11 47.02
C ALA A 89 22.58 -44.03 46.03
N LEU A 90 23.82 -43.87 46.51
CA LEU A 90 25.00 -43.93 45.65
C LEU A 90 25.14 -45.31 44.99
N ARG A 91 24.85 -46.40 45.71
CA ARG A 91 24.77 -47.74 45.13
C ARG A 91 23.69 -47.83 44.05
N TYR A 92 22.49 -47.33 44.34
CA TYR A 92 21.38 -47.32 43.37
C TYR A 92 21.78 -46.57 42.09
N LEU A 93 22.36 -45.37 42.21
CA LEU A 93 22.85 -44.57 41.08
C LEU A 93 23.94 -45.28 40.26
N VAL A 94 24.82 -46.01 40.92
CA VAL A 94 25.83 -46.81 40.23
C VAL A 94 25.16 -47.92 39.43
N MET A 95 24.22 -48.65 40.03
CA MET A 95 23.50 -49.75 39.38
C MET A 95 22.57 -49.30 38.24
N THR A 96 22.15 -48.04 38.21
CA THR A 96 21.32 -47.46 37.13
C THR A 96 22.14 -46.76 36.04
N GLY A 97 23.46 -46.91 36.02
CA GLY A 97 24.33 -46.42 34.94
C GLY A 97 24.96 -45.04 35.16
N HIS A 98 24.80 -44.42 36.34
CA HIS A 98 25.42 -43.14 36.71
C HIS A 98 26.79 -43.28 37.41
N SER A 99 27.45 -44.42 37.24
CA SER A 99 28.74 -44.77 37.85
C SER A 99 29.84 -43.72 37.66
N ARG A 100 29.92 -43.08 36.48
CA ARG A 100 30.87 -42.00 36.19
C ARG A 100 30.58 -40.72 36.95
N SER A 101 29.31 -40.36 37.16
CA SER A 101 28.96 -39.14 37.89
C SER A 101 29.28 -39.30 39.38
N VAL A 102 28.97 -40.46 39.95
CA VAL A 102 29.33 -40.80 41.33
C VAL A 102 30.85 -40.73 41.54
N LEU A 103 31.64 -41.43 40.71
CA LEU A 103 33.10 -41.43 40.82
C LEU A 103 33.75 -40.06 40.60
N ARG A 104 33.15 -39.21 39.76
CA ARG A 104 33.67 -37.88 39.45
C ARG A 104 33.45 -36.89 40.59
N HIS A 105 32.29 -36.96 41.25
CA HIS A 105 31.88 -35.95 42.22
C HIS A 105 32.07 -36.39 43.68
N GLN A 106 32.00 -37.70 43.98
CA GLN A 106 32.23 -38.26 45.32
C GLN A 106 33.71 -38.60 45.56
N ARG A 107 34.55 -37.58 45.75
CA ARG A 107 36.02 -37.75 45.87
C ARG A 107 36.46 -38.67 47.02
N THR A 108 35.72 -38.68 48.13
CA THR A 108 36.00 -39.54 49.30
C THR A 108 35.41 -40.95 49.16
N ARG A 109 34.35 -41.10 48.36
CA ARG A 109 33.67 -42.37 48.08
C ARG A 109 33.93 -42.81 46.64
N GLY A 110 35.22 -42.93 46.34
CA GLY A 110 35.73 -43.29 45.02
C GLY A 110 35.81 -44.81 44.79
N THR A 111 36.78 -45.21 43.97
CA THR A 111 36.95 -46.61 43.53
C THR A 111 37.10 -47.61 44.66
N GLU A 112 37.89 -47.31 45.69
CA GLU A 112 38.10 -48.22 46.83
C GLU A 112 36.83 -48.40 47.68
N TRP A 113 36.04 -47.34 47.85
CA TRP A 113 34.77 -47.42 48.58
C TRP A 113 33.76 -48.31 47.85
N LEU A 114 33.63 -48.17 46.52
CA LEU A 114 32.76 -49.05 45.72
C LEU A 114 33.21 -50.51 45.77
N LEU A 115 34.52 -50.77 45.75
CA LEU A 115 35.07 -52.13 45.86
C LEU A 115 34.86 -52.71 47.27
N ALA A 116 34.95 -51.89 48.33
CA ALA A 116 34.62 -52.30 49.68
C ALA A 116 33.14 -52.65 49.83
N LEU A 117 32.24 -51.83 49.26
CA LEU A 117 30.80 -52.09 49.25
C LEU A 117 30.46 -53.36 48.44
N ALA A 118 31.15 -53.58 47.31
CA ALA A 118 31.03 -54.77 46.49
C ALA A 118 31.52 -56.06 47.18
N ARG A 119 32.41 -55.96 48.17
CA ARG A 119 32.78 -57.13 49.00
C ARG A 119 31.65 -57.57 49.91
N SER A 120 30.84 -56.62 50.41
CA SER A 120 29.66 -56.93 51.22
C SER A 120 28.41 -57.26 50.41
N ASP A 121 28.40 -56.96 49.11
CA ASP A 121 27.24 -57.15 48.24
C ASP A 121 27.62 -57.68 46.85
N LEU A 122 27.34 -58.97 46.64
CA LEU A 122 27.67 -59.67 45.42
C LEU A 122 26.97 -59.09 44.18
N SER A 123 25.77 -58.52 44.34
CA SER A 123 25.00 -57.97 43.21
C SER A 123 25.67 -56.73 42.61
N LEU A 124 26.20 -55.83 43.45
CA LEU A 124 27.02 -54.72 43.01
C LEU A 124 28.36 -55.17 42.43
N ALA A 125 28.99 -56.20 43.00
CA ALA A 125 30.24 -56.76 42.44
C ALA A 125 30.03 -57.31 41.02
N GLN A 126 28.93 -58.03 40.79
CA GLN A 126 28.52 -58.52 39.47
C GLN A 126 28.27 -57.37 38.51
N TYR A 127 27.46 -56.38 38.91
CA TYR A 127 27.18 -55.20 38.09
C TYR A 127 28.46 -54.43 37.72
N LEU A 128 29.31 -54.14 38.71
CA LEU A 128 30.57 -53.42 38.49
C LEU A 128 31.54 -54.17 37.59
N SER A 129 31.48 -55.50 37.53
CA SER A 129 32.34 -56.29 36.64
C SER A 129 31.88 -56.29 35.18
N GLN A 130 30.57 -56.19 34.94
CA GLN A 130 29.95 -56.42 33.62
C GLN A 130 29.56 -55.13 32.88
N ASP A 131 29.24 -54.04 33.60
CA ASP A 131 28.67 -52.83 32.98
C ASP A 131 29.74 -51.93 32.31
N SER A 132 29.51 -51.54 31.06
CA SER A 132 30.46 -50.74 30.26
C SER A 132 30.52 -49.26 30.66
N SER A 133 29.53 -48.75 31.40
CA SER A 133 29.56 -47.40 31.98
C SER A 133 30.66 -47.28 33.04
N VAL A 134 30.99 -48.40 33.70
CA VAL A 134 31.99 -48.50 34.78
C VAL A 134 33.42 -48.44 34.20
N PRO A 135 34.31 -47.61 34.77
CA PRO A 135 35.70 -47.52 34.34
C PRO A 135 36.41 -48.89 34.33
N ARG A 136 37.15 -49.19 33.25
CA ARG A 136 37.80 -50.49 33.00
C ARG A 136 38.61 -51.02 34.19
N MET A 137 39.33 -50.14 34.88
CA MET A 137 40.15 -50.48 36.04
C MET A 137 39.31 -50.94 37.24
N LEU A 138 38.11 -50.38 37.42
CA LEU A 138 37.19 -50.73 38.49
C LEU A 138 36.49 -52.07 38.19
N ARG A 139 36.17 -52.32 36.90
CA ARG A 139 35.64 -53.62 36.46
C ARG A 139 36.59 -54.78 36.74
N TRP A 140 37.87 -54.61 36.37
CA TRP A 140 38.91 -55.63 36.60
C TRP A 140 39.15 -55.92 38.09
N ARG A 141 38.97 -54.91 38.96
CA ARG A 141 39.08 -55.12 40.42
C ARG A 141 37.82 -55.74 41.02
N ALA A 142 36.64 -55.41 40.50
CA ALA A 142 35.38 -56.03 40.90
C ALA A 142 35.33 -57.52 40.52
N THR A 143 35.91 -57.93 39.38
CA THR A 143 36.09 -59.35 39.05
C THR A 143 36.96 -60.08 40.09
N GLY A 144 37.98 -59.41 40.64
CA GLY A 144 38.78 -59.97 41.74
C GLY A 144 38.01 -60.12 43.06
N VAL A 145 37.05 -59.22 43.33
CA VAL A 145 36.16 -59.31 44.51
C VAL A 145 35.20 -60.50 44.39
N LEU A 146 34.64 -60.75 43.20
CA LEU A 146 33.83 -61.95 42.93
C LEU A 146 34.64 -63.23 43.06
N ALA A 147 35.88 -63.23 42.56
CA ALA A 147 36.80 -64.37 42.70
C ALA A 147 37.14 -64.67 44.16
N SER A 148 37.23 -63.66 45.04
CA SER A 148 37.50 -63.85 46.48
C SER A 148 36.33 -64.40 47.30
N HIS A 149 35.08 -64.31 46.79
CA HIS A 149 33.88 -64.84 47.46
C HIS A 149 33.42 -66.20 46.94
N ALA A 150 34.05 -66.73 45.89
CA ALA A 150 33.79 -68.07 45.39
C ALA A 150 34.60 -69.10 46.21
N PRO A 151 34.00 -70.20 46.70
CA PRO A 151 34.79 -71.32 47.19
C PRO A 151 35.69 -71.83 46.05
N SER A 152 36.97 -72.08 46.39
CA SER A 152 38.02 -72.40 45.44
C SER A 152 37.65 -73.58 44.52
N ALA A 153 37.39 -73.29 43.26
CA ALA A 153 37.40 -74.25 42.16
C ALA A 153 38.48 -73.80 41.16
N PRO A 154 39.18 -74.74 40.48
CA PRO A 154 40.36 -74.44 39.66
C PRO A 154 39.99 -73.56 38.45
N PRO A 155 40.97 -72.88 37.82
CA PRO A 155 40.70 -71.86 36.84
C PRO A 155 40.28 -72.50 35.52
N THR A 156 38.99 -72.69 35.31
CA THR A 156 38.41 -72.63 33.98
C THR A 156 38.10 -71.17 33.72
N THR A 157 38.93 -70.53 32.91
CA THR A 157 38.47 -69.42 32.07
C THR A 157 37.18 -69.85 31.40
N PRO A 158 36.02 -69.21 31.62
CA PRO A 158 35.13 -69.05 30.51
C PRO A 158 35.85 -68.02 29.63
N SER A 159 36.55 -68.50 28.60
CA SER A 159 36.51 -67.71 27.38
C SER A 159 35.02 -67.50 27.15
N GLU A 160 34.56 -66.24 27.13
CA GLU A 160 33.36 -65.95 26.36
C GLU A 160 33.53 -66.73 25.06
N PRO A 161 32.56 -67.58 24.65
CA PRO A 161 32.68 -68.21 23.35
C PRO A 161 32.99 -67.07 22.39
N ASP A 162 34.06 -67.20 21.59
CA ASP A 162 34.33 -66.29 20.50
C ASP A 162 32.97 -65.99 19.88
N PRO A 163 32.54 -64.71 19.80
CA PRO A 163 31.23 -64.40 19.25
C PRO A 163 31.19 -65.12 17.92
N SER A 164 30.23 -66.03 17.76
CA SER A 164 30.14 -66.84 16.55
C SER A 164 30.32 -65.91 15.36
N PRO A 165 30.98 -66.34 14.26
CA PRO A 165 31.25 -65.46 13.12
C PRO A 165 29.99 -64.72 12.65
N THR A 166 28.80 -65.29 12.90
CA THR A 166 27.48 -64.69 12.74
C THR A 166 27.20 -63.49 13.68
N VAL A 167 27.46 -63.56 14.99
CA VAL A 167 27.26 -62.44 15.94
C VAL A 167 28.18 -61.26 15.63
N GLU A 168 29.45 -61.51 15.31
CA GLU A 168 30.38 -60.42 14.96
C GLU A 168 30.08 -59.84 13.56
N SER A 169 29.53 -60.65 12.64
CA SER A 169 29.00 -60.18 11.36
C SER A 169 27.81 -59.23 11.56
N VAL A 170 26.82 -59.61 12.38
CA VAL A 170 25.66 -58.76 12.72
C VAL A 170 26.11 -57.49 13.44
N ARG A 171 27.05 -57.58 14.39
CA ARG A 171 27.63 -56.41 15.06
C ARG A 171 28.32 -55.45 14.08
N ARG A 172 29.01 -55.98 13.06
CA ARG A 172 29.65 -55.16 12.02
C ARG A 172 28.62 -54.47 11.14
N LYS A 173 27.54 -55.16 10.76
CA LYS A 173 26.40 -54.57 10.05
C LYS A 173 25.75 -53.42 10.85
N LEU A 174 25.46 -53.64 12.13
CA LEU A 174 24.87 -52.62 13.02
C LEU A 174 25.76 -51.38 13.22
N ARG A 175 27.10 -51.53 13.11
CA ARG A 175 28.06 -50.42 13.20
C ARG A 175 28.35 -49.75 11.85
N SER A 176 27.90 -50.34 10.75
CA SER A 176 28.11 -49.78 9.42
C SER A 176 27.36 -48.45 9.26
N ARG A 177 27.82 -47.60 8.34
CA ARG A 177 27.17 -46.31 8.03
C ARG A 177 26.37 -46.36 6.73
N GLU A 178 26.16 -47.55 6.18
CA GLU A 178 25.50 -47.74 4.89
C GLU A 178 23.97 -47.60 5.02
N PRO A 179 23.31 -46.77 4.19
CA PRO A 179 21.90 -46.42 4.40
C PRO A 179 20.90 -47.55 4.11
N ASP A 180 21.27 -48.61 3.40
CA ASP A 180 20.38 -49.67 2.90
C ASP A 180 20.78 -51.08 3.36
N VAL A 181 21.13 -51.23 4.63
CA VAL A 181 21.42 -52.56 5.19
C VAL A 181 20.11 -53.28 5.50
N THR A 182 19.83 -54.35 4.76
CA THR A 182 18.74 -55.29 5.07
C THR A 182 19.22 -56.32 6.08
N TYR A 183 18.31 -56.67 6.99
CA TYR A 183 18.55 -57.66 8.03
C TYR A 183 17.57 -58.81 7.85
N THR A 184 18.02 -60.05 8.04
CA THR A 184 17.14 -61.23 7.98
C THR A 184 16.46 -61.48 9.32
N ASP A 185 15.38 -62.27 9.32
CA ASP A 185 14.68 -62.66 10.56
C ASP A 185 15.58 -63.46 11.52
N GLU A 186 16.52 -64.25 10.98
CA GLU A 186 17.54 -64.97 11.76
C GLU A 186 18.53 -64.01 12.44
N GLU A 187 18.95 -62.96 11.75
CA GLU A 187 19.82 -61.92 12.31
C GLU A 187 19.11 -61.11 13.40
N TRP A 188 17.79 -60.91 13.26
CA TRP A 188 16.98 -60.29 14.30
C TRP A 188 16.85 -61.18 15.54
N GLN A 189 16.59 -62.47 15.35
CA GLN A 189 16.49 -63.42 16.45
C GLN A 189 17.80 -63.45 17.27
N LEU A 190 18.94 -63.39 16.60
CA LEU A 190 20.25 -63.22 17.26
C LEU A 190 20.36 -61.90 18.06
N VAL A 191 19.81 -60.80 17.55
CA VAL A 191 19.76 -59.53 18.28
C VAL A 191 18.84 -59.64 19.51
N GLN A 192 17.71 -60.34 19.41
CA GLN A 192 16.80 -60.57 20.54
C GLN A 192 17.45 -61.41 21.64
N GLU A 193 18.26 -62.41 21.29
CA GLU A 193 18.92 -63.31 22.23
C GLU A 193 20.15 -62.69 22.93
N HIS A 194 20.82 -61.70 22.30
CA HIS A 194 22.07 -61.13 22.80
C HIS A 194 21.99 -59.65 23.20
N VAL A 195 22.03 -59.38 24.51
CA VAL A 195 22.02 -58.02 25.11
C VAL A 195 23.12 -57.10 24.55
N ALA A 196 24.30 -57.63 24.22
CA ALA A 196 25.39 -56.85 23.64
C ALA A 196 25.06 -56.35 22.22
N LEU A 197 24.30 -57.12 21.43
CA LEU A 197 23.81 -56.72 20.12
C LEU A 197 22.64 -55.74 20.24
N GLN A 198 21.73 -55.93 21.19
CA GLN A 198 20.64 -54.98 21.51
C GLN A 198 21.19 -53.59 21.82
N ARG A 199 22.26 -53.50 22.64
CA ARG A 199 22.93 -52.22 22.96
C ARG A 199 23.50 -51.55 21.71
N THR A 200 24.13 -52.30 20.80
CA THR A 200 24.63 -51.74 19.54
C THR A 200 23.50 -51.33 18.60
N ALA A 201 22.43 -52.14 18.53
CA ALA A 201 21.25 -51.85 17.72
C ALA A 201 20.51 -50.59 18.20
N ALA A 202 20.46 -50.36 19.52
CA ALA A 202 19.89 -49.16 20.11
C ALA A 202 20.58 -47.85 19.67
N HIS A 203 21.86 -47.90 19.28
CA HIS A 203 22.61 -46.74 18.76
C HIS A 203 22.61 -46.68 17.21
N ALA A 204 22.11 -47.71 16.54
CA ALA A 204 22.23 -47.87 15.10
C ALA A 204 21.05 -47.21 14.38
N ARG A 205 21.34 -46.12 13.65
CA ARG A 205 20.32 -45.32 12.94
C ARG A 205 19.67 -46.02 11.73
N GLN A 206 20.20 -47.17 11.30
CA GLN A 206 19.69 -47.93 10.14
C GLN A 206 18.70 -49.03 10.53
N VAL A 207 18.64 -49.41 11.82
CA VAL A 207 17.82 -50.52 12.30
C VAL A 207 16.33 -50.26 12.04
N PRO A 208 15.55 -51.15 11.39
CA PRO A 208 14.15 -50.90 11.08
C PRO A 208 13.32 -50.35 12.26
N LEU A 209 12.37 -49.44 11.98
CA LEU A 209 11.61 -48.74 13.03
C LEU A 209 10.88 -49.71 13.99
N HIS A 210 10.34 -50.82 13.46
CA HIS A 210 9.65 -51.84 14.26
C HIS A 210 10.58 -52.61 15.22
N TRP A 211 11.90 -52.64 14.94
CA TRP A 211 12.90 -53.21 15.86
C TRP A 211 13.28 -52.22 16.96
N LEU A 212 13.37 -50.92 16.61
CA LEU A 212 13.58 -49.86 17.60
C LEU A 212 12.38 -49.71 18.54
N THR A 213 11.15 -49.87 18.06
CA THR A 213 9.96 -49.91 18.93
C THR A 213 10.00 -51.10 19.88
N TRP A 214 10.37 -52.29 19.40
CA TRP A 214 10.53 -53.46 20.26
C TRP A 214 11.63 -53.25 21.31
N LEU A 215 12.79 -52.68 20.93
CA LEU A 215 13.87 -52.37 21.88
C LEU A 215 13.46 -51.33 22.93
N ASP A 216 12.65 -50.33 22.56
CA ASP A 216 12.08 -49.37 23.52
C ASP A 216 11.06 -50.04 24.46
N GLU A 217 10.23 -50.97 23.97
CA GLU A 217 9.30 -51.73 24.80
C GLU A 217 10.02 -52.59 25.86
N GLN A 218 11.17 -53.18 25.50
CA GLN A 218 11.98 -53.95 26.46
C GLN A 218 12.69 -53.04 27.49
N HIS A 219 13.13 -51.85 27.07
CA HIS A 219 13.84 -50.90 27.91
C HIS A 219 13.32 -49.46 27.72
N PRO A 220 12.14 -49.14 28.31
CA PRO A 220 11.56 -47.81 28.20
C PRO A 220 12.55 -46.78 28.74
N TYR A 221 12.74 -45.68 28.02
CA TYR A 221 13.68 -44.59 28.36
C TYR A 221 15.18 -44.89 28.13
N GLY A 222 15.51 -45.97 27.41
CA GLY A 222 16.89 -46.27 26.98
C GLY A 222 17.32 -45.57 25.68
N GLN A 223 18.57 -45.77 25.26
CA GLN A 223 19.14 -45.19 24.02
C GLN A 223 18.31 -45.51 22.76
N ALA A 224 17.65 -46.68 22.72
CA ALA A 224 16.78 -47.08 21.62
C ALA A 224 15.62 -46.08 21.43
N ARG A 225 15.07 -45.55 22.53
CA ARG A 225 14.01 -44.53 22.51
C ARG A 225 14.49 -43.24 21.88
N GLU A 226 15.66 -42.75 22.26
CA GLU A 226 16.23 -41.53 21.70
C GLU A 226 16.46 -41.68 20.19
N THR A 227 17.02 -42.82 19.77
CA THR A 227 17.24 -43.13 18.36
C THR A 227 15.92 -43.27 17.59
N LEU A 228 14.90 -43.90 18.19
CA LEU A 228 13.56 -44.03 17.62
C LEU A 228 12.92 -42.66 17.40
N LEU A 229 12.90 -41.80 18.44
CA LEU A 229 12.31 -40.47 18.37
C LEU A 229 13.05 -39.58 17.36
N GLU A 230 14.39 -39.59 17.36
CA GLU A 230 15.19 -38.83 16.38
C GLU A 230 14.83 -39.23 14.94
N ARG A 231 14.64 -40.54 14.69
CA ARG A 231 14.24 -41.04 13.37
C ARG A 231 12.81 -40.68 13.01
N LEU A 232 11.88 -40.81 13.95
CA LEU A 232 10.49 -40.46 13.72
C LEU A 232 10.31 -38.95 13.48
N GLU A 233 11.17 -38.09 14.03
CA GLU A 233 11.11 -36.64 13.78
C GLU A 233 11.75 -36.22 12.45
N ARG A 234 12.86 -36.86 12.05
CA ARG A 234 13.72 -36.36 10.95
C ARG A 234 13.70 -37.18 9.67
N CYS A 235 13.41 -38.48 9.75
CA CYS A 235 13.50 -39.38 8.60
C CYS A 235 12.11 -39.60 7.99
N PRO A 236 11.99 -39.57 6.65
CA PRO A 236 10.75 -40.01 5.99
C PRO A 236 10.54 -41.50 6.26
N ALA A 237 9.37 -41.86 6.80
CA ALA A 237 8.95 -43.25 6.97
C ALA A 237 7.78 -43.57 6.04
N SER A 238 7.51 -44.85 5.83
CA SER A 238 6.36 -45.27 5.03
C SER A 238 5.05 -44.84 5.70
N ASP A 239 4.09 -44.54 4.86
CA ASP A 239 2.74 -44.13 5.26
C ASP A 239 2.11 -45.18 6.21
N SER A 240 2.25 -46.46 5.88
CA SER A 240 1.75 -47.57 6.71
C SER A 240 2.31 -47.60 8.13
N THR A 241 3.60 -47.31 8.32
CA THR A 241 4.24 -47.30 9.64
C THR A 241 3.74 -46.15 10.50
N PHE A 242 3.55 -44.95 9.94
CA PHE A 242 2.95 -43.85 10.69
C PHE A 242 1.49 -44.13 11.08
N ARG A 243 0.72 -44.86 10.26
CA ARG A 243 -0.66 -45.24 10.61
C ARG A 243 -0.69 -46.06 11.90
N GLN A 244 0.20 -47.04 12.04
CA GLN A 244 0.26 -47.91 13.22
C GLN A 244 0.69 -47.15 14.48
N LEU A 245 1.63 -46.22 14.35
CA LEU A 245 2.20 -45.51 15.51
C LEU A 245 1.37 -44.31 15.97
N ILE A 246 0.45 -43.80 15.15
CA ILE A 246 -0.46 -42.71 15.55
C ILE A 246 -1.48 -43.17 16.60
N ASP A 247 -1.88 -44.44 16.58
CA ASP A 247 -2.79 -44.99 17.59
C ASP A 247 -2.03 -45.46 18.85
N SER A 248 -0.73 -45.20 18.94
CA SER A 248 0.08 -45.55 20.11
C SER A 248 -0.43 -44.81 21.36
N PRO A 249 -0.53 -45.49 22.52
CA PRO A 249 -0.86 -44.81 23.78
C PRO A 249 0.23 -43.81 24.22
N ASP A 250 1.45 -43.94 23.70
CA ASP A 250 2.57 -43.07 24.03
C ASP A 250 2.53 -41.74 23.26
N TRP A 251 2.17 -40.67 23.97
CA TRP A 251 2.11 -39.32 23.39
C TRP A 251 3.46 -38.84 22.86
N VAL A 252 4.60 -39.34 23.36
CA VAL A 252 5.94 -38.93 22.91
C VAL A 252 6.20 -39.43 21.49
N ILE A 253 5.75 -40.66 21.18
CA ILE A 253 5.82 -41.22 19.83
C ILE A 253 4.93 -40.41 18.88
N ARG A 254 3.69 -40.12 19.28
CA ARG A 254 2.76 -39.30 18.47
C ARG A 254 3.30 -37.89 18.24
N ALA A 255 3.91 -37.28 19.25
CA ALA A 255 4.55 -35.96 19.16
C ALA A 255 5.74 -35.94 18.19
N ALA A 256 6.61 -36.97 18.24
CA ALA A 256 7.73 -37.10 17.30
C ALA A 256 7.23 -37.23 15.84
N ILE A 257 6.18 -38.01 15.61
CA ILE A 257 5.53 -38.16 14.30
C ILE A 257 4.92 -36.83 13.85
N ALA A 258 4.27 -36.10 14.75
CA ALA A 258 3.64 -34.81 14.45
C ALA A 258 4.64 -33.78 13.90
N ARG A 259 5.88 -33.75 14.39
CA ARG A 259 6.95 -32.84 13.91
C ARG A 259 7.51 -33.22 12.54
N ASN A 260 7.31 -34.44 12.08
CA ASN A 260 7.97 -34.95 10.88
C ASN A 260 7.50 -34.18 9.63
N PRO A 261 8.41 -33.56 8.86
CA PRO A 261 8.05 -32.84 7.63
C PRO A 261 7.40 -33.73 6.57
N GLY A 262 7.69 -35.04 6.56
CA GLY A 262 7.14 -36.04 5.65
C GLY A 262 5.77 -36.60 6.05
N LEU A 263 5.15 -36.08 7.11
CA LEU A 263 3.85 -36.59 7.59
C LEU A 263 2.73 -36.34 6.56
N HIS A 264 2.00 -37.41 6.22
CA HIS A 264 0.87 -37.35 5.29
C HIS A 264 -0.22 -36.37 5.78
N PRO A 265 -0.82 -35.55 4.90
CA PRO A 265 -1.79 -34.53 5.31
C PRO A 265 -2.95 -35.05 6.14
N GLU A 266 -3.55 -36.19 5.80
CA GLU A 266 -4.67 -36.77 6.56
C GLU A 266 -4.30 -37.12 8.00
N ARG A 267 -3.08 -37.64 8.21
CA ARG A 267 -2.58 -37.95 9.55
C ARG A 267 -2.28 -36.71 10.35
N ARG A 268 -1.72 -35.68 9.71
CA ARG A 268 -1.51 -34.39 10.35
C ARG A 268 -2.85 -33.78 10.79
N ARG A 269 -3.92 -33.95 10.00
CA ARG A 269 -5.28 -33.59 10.41
C ARG A 269 -5.75 -34.40 11.63
N GLN A 270 -5.54 -35.72 11.63
CA GLN A 270 -5.87 -36.56 12.79
C GLN A 270 -5.15 -36.09 14.06
N LEU A 271 -3.83 -35.84 13.98
CA LEU A 271 -3.03 -35.38 15.12
C LEU A 271 -3.35 -33.94 15.56
N SER A 272 -3.93 -33.10 14.69
CA SER A 272 -4.42 -31.77 15.10
C SER A 272 -5.59 -31.82 16.09
N GLN A 273 -6.26 -32.98 16.17
CA GLN A 273 -7.35 -33.26 17.10
C GLN A 273 -6.92 -34.28 18.18
N ASP A 274 -5.61 -34.51 18.34
CA ASP A 274 -5.11 -35.44 19.36
C ASP A 274 -5.58 -35.01 20.76
N PRO A 275 -5.97 -35.93 21.65
CA PRO A 275 -6.37 -35.59 23.00
C PRO A 275 -5.25 -34.88 23.79
N ASP A 276 -3.98 -35.19 23.50
CA ASP A 276 -2.84 -34.57 24.17
C ASP A 276 -2.45 -33.24 23.49
N TRP A 277 -2.49 -32.16 24.27
CA TRP A 277 -2.21 -30.81 23.77
C TRP A 277 -0.77 -30.65 23.26
N TRP A 278 0.19 -31.42 23.78
CA TRP A 278 1.57 -31.35 23.32
C TRP A 278 1.72 -31.96 21.93
N VAL A 279 0.98 -33.03 21.63
CA VAL A 279 0.93 -33.60 20.29
C VAL A 279 0.35 -32.58 19.31
N ARG A 280 -0.73 -31.88 19.70
CA ARG A 280 -1.29 -30.77 18.93
C ARG A 280 -0.27 -29.62 18.72
N ALA A 281 0.47 -29.23 19.75
CA ALA A 281 1.54 -28.24 19.64
C ALA A 281 2.64 -28.69 18.66
N CYS A 282 3.02 -29.97 18.67
CA CYS A 282 3.99 -30.53 17.72
C CYS A 282 3.48 -30.49 16.27
N VAL A 283 2.16 -30.53 16.04
CA VAL A 283 1.58 -30.29 14.70
C VAL A 283 1.80 -28.84 14.26
N ALA A 284 1.71 -27.86 15.17
CA ALA A 284 2.02 -26.46 14.88
C ALA A 284 3.51 -26.23 14.58
N GLU A 285 4.41 -27.01 15.20
CA GLU A 285 5.85 -26.97 14.92
C GLU A 285 6.24 -27.60 13.57
N ASN A 286 5.33 -28.37 12.95
CA ASN A 286 5.61 -29.01 11.67
C ASN A 286 5.74 -27.97 10.55
N PRO A 287 6.88 -27.89 9.83
CA PRO A 287 7.10 -26.87 8.80
C PRO A 287 6.14 -26.98 7.60
N ASN A 288 5.47 -28.13 7.45
CA ASN A 288 4.48 -28.40 6.41
C ASN A 288 3.03 -28.36 6.94
N ALA A 289 2.80 -27.83 8.14
CA ALA A 289 1.46 -27.54 8.63
C ALA A 289 0.74 -26.58 7.66
N THR A 290 -0.50 -26.94 7.30
CA THR A 290 -1.30 -26.13 6.38
C THR A 290 -2.12 -25.09 7.15
N PRO A 291 -2.58 -24.01 6.49
CA PRO A 291 -3.47 -23.03 7.10
C PRO A 291 -4.70 -23.67 7.79
N GLY A 292 -5.29 -24.71 7.18
CA GLY A 292 -6.42 -25.44 7.77
C GLY A 292 -6.04 -26.31 8.97
N ASP A 293 -4.79 -26.76 9.08
CA ASP A 293 -4.30 -27.45 10.29
C ASP A 293 -4.15 -26.46 11.44
N LEU A 294 -3.60 -25.28 11.15
CA LEU A 294 -3.46 -24.20 12.14
C LEU A 294 -4.81 -23.66 12.62
N GLN A 295 -5.79 -23.56 11.73
CA GLN A 295 -7.15 -23.16 12.10
C GLN A 295 -7.82 -24.19 13.02
N ARG A 296 -7.66 -25.49 12.74
CA ARG A 296 -8.17 -26.56 13.62
C ARG A 296 -7.53 -26.56 15.01
N LEU A 297 -6.23 -26.27 15.08
CA LEU A 297 -5.54 -26.14 16.37
C LEU A 297 -6.12 -25.00 17.23
N MET A 298 -6.71 -23.99 16.59
CA MET A 298 -7.36 -22.86 17.26
C MET A 298 -8.80 -23.15 17.68
N GLU A 299 -9.42 -24.28 17.28
CA GLU A 299 -10.72 -24.71 17.80
C GLU A 299 -10.65 -25.09 19.29
N HIS A 300 -9.43 -25.36 19.79
CA HIS A 300 -9.13 -25.70 21.17
C HIS A 300 -8.22 -24.63 21.79
N GLU A 301 -8.78 -23.43 22.01
CA GLU A 301 -8.06 -22.22 22.45
C GLU A 301 -7.43 -22.30 23.84
N ASP A 302 -7.56 -23.42 24.57
CA ASP A 302 -7.23 -23.52 26.00
C ASP A 302 -5.73 -23.40 26.34
N GLN A 303 -4.84 -23.37 25.36
CA GLN A 303 -3.38 -23.44 25.59
C GLN A 303 -2.60 -22.34 24.86
N GLU A 304 -1.93 -21.46 25.62
CA GLU A 304 -1.13 -20.35 25.05
C GLU A 304 -0.03 -20.83 24.11
N VAL A 305 0.58 -21.99 24.41
CA VAL A 305 1.72 -22.52 23.64
C VAL A 305 1.29 -22.83 22.21
N ILE A 306 0.08 -23.38 22.02
CA ILE A 306 -0.46 -23.65 20.69
C ILE A 306 -0.72 -22.33 19.97
N ARG A 307 -1.35 -21.34 20.63
CA ARG A 307 -1.60 -20.02 20.05
C ARG A 307 -0.30 -19.29 19.68
N GLU A 308 0.73 -19.39 20.52
CA GLU A 308 2.06 -18.82 20.26
C GLU A 308 2.72 -19.47 19.04
N LEU A 309 2.72 -20.81 18.97
CA LEU A 309 3.31 -21.55 17.84
C LEU A 309 2.55 -21.28 16.54
N VAL A 310 1.22 -21.23 16.60
CA VAL A 310 0.38 -20.88 15.46
C VAL A 310 0.64 -19.44 15.01
N ALA A 311 0.72 -18.48 15.94
CA ALA A 311 1.08 -17.10 15.63
C ALA A 311 2.48 -16.96 15.02
N ALA A 312 3.44 -17.79 15.42
CA ALA A 312 4.80 -17.78 14.88
C ALA A 312 4.92 -18.46 13.52
N HIS A 313 3.94 -19.27 13.12
CA HIS A 313 4.06 -20.12 11.94
C HIS A 313 3.95 -19.31 10.63
N PRO A 314 4.87 -19.47 9.64
CA PRO A 314 4.84 -18.70 8.39
C PRO A 314 3.58 -18.92 7.54
N HIS A 315 2.84 -20.01 7.79
CA HIS A 315 1.62 -20.38 7.09
C HIS A 315 0.34 -19.98 7.86
N ALA A 316 0.46 -19.22 8.96
CA ALA A 316 -0.68 -18.74 9.72
C ALA A 316 -1.64 -17.93 8.82
N PRO A 317 -2.95 -18.25 8.83
CA PRO A 317 -3.95 -17.45 8.11
C PRO A 317 -3.96 -16.00 8.60
N THR A 318 -4.22 -15.05 7.69
CA THR A 318 -4.28 -13.62 8.03
C THR A 318 -5.38 -13.28 9.02
N GLU A 319 -6.58 -13.82 8.80
CA GLU A 319 -7.73 -13.66 9.69
C GLU A 319 -7.40 -14.10 11.11
N LEU A 320 -6.66 -15.21 11.22
CA LEU A 320 -6.22 -15.73 12.50
C LEU A 320 -5.20 -14.81 13.17
N LEU A 321 -4.25 -14.25 12.42
CA LEU A 321 -3.27 -13.30 12.94
C LEU A 321 -3.92 -12.00 13.43
N VAL A 322 -4.99 -11.53 12.77
CA VAL A 322 -5.77 -10.37 13.23
C VAL A 322 -6.46 -10.67 14.57
N THR A 323 -7.04 -11.85 14.71
CA THR A 323 -7.63 -12.30 15.99
C THR A 323 -6.56 -12.41 17.09
N LEU A 324 -5.44 -13.07 16.80
CA LEU A 324 -4.34 -13.26 17.75
C LEU A 324 -3.59 -11.97 18.10
N ALA A 325 -3.72 -10.91 17.30
CA ALA A 325 -3.20 -9.59 17.65
C ALA A 325 -3.91 -8.98 18.87
N HIS A 326 -5.11 -9.45 19.20
CA HIS A 326 -5.88 -9.08 20.39
C HIS A 326 -5.75 -10.10 21.54
N ASP A 327 -4.90 -11.12 21.40
CA ASP A 327 -4.73 -12.17 22.41
C ASP A 327 -4.32 -11.56 23.76
N GLY A 328 -4.82 -12.10 24.86
CA GLY A 328 -4.50 -11.64 26.21
C GLY A 328 -3.01 -11.77 26.53
N GLU A 329 -2.34 -12.77 25.97
CA GLU A 329 -0.96 -13.11 26.29
C GLU A 329 0.05 -12.33 25.43
N PRO A 330 0.98 -11.55 26.05
CA PRO A 330 1.98 -10.79 25.30
C PRO A 330 2.95 -11.63 24.46
N SER A 331 3.18 -12.90 24.80
CA SER A 331 4.04 -13.80 24.00
C SER A 331 3.42 -14.07 22.62
N VAL A 332 2.12 -14.34 22.56
CA VAL A 332 1.35 -14.57 21.34
C VAL A 332 1.37 -13.32 20.46
N ARG A 333 1.01 -12.16 21.03
CA ARG A 333 1.03 -10.87 20.30
C ARG A 333 2.43 -10.51 19.78
N LEU A 334 3.50 -10.88 20.50
CA LEU A 334 4.87 -10.72 20.04
C LEU A 334 5.18 -11.61 18.83
N GLN A 335 4.67 -12.84 18.79
CA GLN A 335 4.85 -13.71 17.62
C GLN A 335 4.05 -13.20 16.42
N VAL A 336 2.83 -12.69 16.64
CA VAL A 336 2.06 -12.00 15.59
C VAL A 336 2.89 -10.83 15.04
N ALA A 337 3.41 -9.93 15.88
CA ALA A 337 4.25 -8.82 15.40
C ALA A 337 5.54 -9.24 14.66
N ARG A 338 6.00 -10.49 14.84
CA ARG A 338 7.20 -11.05 14.19
C ARG A 338 6.90 -11.88 12.96
N ASN A 339 5.66 -12.30 12.78
CA ASN A 339 5.25 -13.14 11.68
C ASN A 339 5.25 -12.32 10.38
N PRO A 340 5.99 -12.72 9.34
CA PRO A 340 6.06 -11.98 8.08
C PRO A 340 4.69 -11.83 7.38
N GLY A 341 3.72 -12.69 7.70
CA GLY A 341 2.34 -12.65 7.22
C GLY A 341 1.38 -11.83 8.07
N THR A 342 1.87 -11.03 8.99
CA THR A 342 0.96 -10.17 9.77
C THR A 342 0.48 -9.01 8.92
N PRO A 343 -0.85 -8.87 8.70
CA PRO A 343 -1.39 -7.81 7.86
C PRO A 343 -1.19 -6.43 8.51
N PRO A 344 -1.15 -5.34 7.70
CA PRO A 344 -0.95 -3.98 8.21
C PRO A 344 -1.91 -3.62 9.35
N GLU A 345 -3.20 -3.94 9.24
CA GLU A 345 -4.23 -3.68 10.27
C GLU A 345 -3.82 -4.21 11.66
N ALA A 346 -3.38 -5.47 11.74
CA ALA A 346 -2.91 -6.07 12.99
C ALA A 346 -1.65 -5.37 13.52
N LEU A 347 -0.74 -4.93 12.63
CA LEU A 347 0.45 -4.18 13.02
C LEU A 347 0.08 -2.78 13.56
N GLU A 348 -0.93 -2.11 13.01
CA GLU A 348 -1.36 -0.79 13.50
C GLU A 348 -1.91 -0.88 14.92
N GLN A 349 -2.68 -1.93 15.21
CA GLN A 349 -3.18 -2.22 16.55
C GLN A 349 -2.03 -2.55 17.53
N LEU A 350 -1.08 -3.40 17.11
CA LEU A 350 0.08 -3.77 17.92
C LEU A 350 1.11 -2.63 18.09
N ALA A 351 1.05 -1.57 17.28
CA ALA A 351 1.91 -0.39 17.42
C ALA A 351 1.65 0.37 18.73
N THR A 352 0.49 0.18 19.36
CA THR A 352 0.13 0.74 20.68
C THR A 352 0.22 -0.26 21.83
N ASP A 353 0.81 -1.44 21.58
CA ASP A 353 0.87 -2.49 22.59
C ASP A 353 1.61 -2.04 23.87
N PRO A 354 1.12 -2.40 25.07
CA PRO A 354 1.79 -2.05 26.33
C PRO A 354 3.23 -2.57 26.41
N ARG A 355 3.54 -3.69 25.74
CA ARG A 355 4.84 -4.34 25.77
C ARG A 355 5.79 -3.76 24.73
N VAL A 356 6.91 -3.22 25.21
CA VAL A 356 7.99 -2.64 24.39
C VAL A 356 8.53 -3.61 23.33
N SER A 357 8.60 -4.91 23.63
CA SER A 357 9.10 -5.90 22.67
C SER A 357 8.17 -6.09 21.46
N VAL A 358 6.85 -5.93 21.65
CA VAL A 358 5.85 -6.03 20.59
C VAL A 358 5.98 -4.81 19.69
N ARG A 359 5.96 -3.59 20.26
CA ARG A 359 6.15 -2.35 19.49
C ARG A 359 7.47 -2.31 18.74
N ALA A 360 8.56 -2.81 19.34
CA ALA A 360 9.86 -2.92 18.67
C ALA A 360 9.85 -3.92 17.50
N ALA A 361 9.05 -4.99 17.57
CA ALA A 361 8.88 -5.93 16.46
C ALA A 361 8.09 -5.29 15.32
N VAL A 362 7.00 -4.57 15.63
CA VAL A 362 6.23 -3.77 14.66
C VAL A 362 7.13 -2.74 13.96
N ALA A 363 8.00 -2.05 14.71
CA ALA A 363 8.95 -1.10 14.12
C ALA A 363 9.92 -1.73 13.11
N ALA A 364 10.27 -3.01 13.27
CA ALA A 364 11.14 -3.74 12.35
C ALA A 364 10.39 -4.46 11.21
N HIS A 365 9.05 -4.48 11.24
CA HIS A 365 8.26 -5.29 10.33
C HIS A 365 8.11 -4.62 8.95
N PRO A 366 8.40 -5.32 7.83
CA PRO A 366 8.36 -4.71 6.50
C PRO A 366 7.00 -4.08 6.14
N LEU A 367 5.89 -4.76 6.50
CA LEU A 367 4.51 -4.36 6.16
C LEU A 367 3.90 -3.29 7.09
N THR A 368 4.68 -2.72 8.00
CA THR A 368 4.18 -1.64 8.88
C THR A 368 3.86 -0.40 8.05
N SER A 369 2.63 0.10 8.14
CA SER A 369 2.12 1.22 7.34
C SER A 369 2.86 2.53 7.59
N GLU A 370 2.97 3.40 6.58
CA GLU A 370 3.65 4.69 6.73
C GLU A 370 3.00 5.58 7.79
N HIS A 371 1.68 5.47 7.99
CA HIS A 371 0.92 6.23 8.98
C HIS A 371 1.31 5.88 10.43
N THR A 372 1.78 4.66 10.70
CA THR A 372 2.20 4.25 12.05
C THR A 372 3.65 4.61 12.38
N TRP A 373 4.47 4.94 11.37
CA TRP A 373 5.89 5.23 11.56
C TRP A 373 6.18 6.47 12.42
N PRO A 374 5.50 7.61 12.27
CA PRO A 374 5.75 8.78 13.10
C PRO A 374 5.59 8.49 14.59
N ARG A 375 4.60 7.66 14.95
CA ARG A 375 4.35 7.22 16.32
C ARG A 375 5.50 6.37 16.85
N LEU A 376 5.95 5.37 16.10
CA LEU A 376 7.04 4.47 16.53
C LEU A 376 8.39 5.19 16.65
N ILE A 377 8.63 6.23 15.84
CA ILE A 377 9.84 7.07 15.92
C ILE A 377 9.81 7.98 17.15
N ALA A 378 8.62 8.43 17.56
CA ALA A 378 8.40 9.25 18.74
C ALA A 378 8.16 8.41 20.02
N ASP A 379 8.28 7.08 19.95
CA ASP A 379 8.09 6.19 21.11
C ASP A 379 9.07 6.54 22.24
N GLU A 380 8.55 6.57 23.47
CA GLU A 380 9.33 6.88 24.68
C GLU A 380 10.49 5.92 24.89
N GLN A 381 10.37 4.68 24.41
CA GLN A 381 11.37 3.64 24.62
C GLN A 381 12.45 3.68 23.53
N PRO A 382 13.74 3.88 23.89
CA PRO A 382 14.83 3.97 22.91
C PRO A 382 14.95 2.74 22.01
N ARG A 383 14.57 1.55 22.49
CA ARG A 383 14.60 0.31 21.69
C ARG A 383 13.64 0.33 20.51
N VAL A 384 12.49 0.99 20.63
CA VAL A 384 11.48 1.09 19.57
C VAL A 384 11.88 2.18 18.59
N SER A 385 12.19 3.38 19.10
CA SER A 385 12.54 4.53 18.28
C SER A 385 13.84 4.35 17.49
N THR A 386 14.84 3.65 18.04
CA THR A 386 16.07 3.32 17.29
C THR A 386 15.80 2.38 16.12
N VAL A 387 15.02 1.32 16.33
CA VAL A 387 14.65 0.37 15.26
C VAL A 387 13.80 1.07 14.19
N ALA A 388 12.84 1.91 14.58
CA ALA A 388 12.03 2.67 13.63
C ALA A 388 12.87 3.65 12.80
N ARG A 389 13.88 4.30 13.40
CA ARG A 389 14.80 5.21 12.70
C ARG A 389 15.67 4.49 11.67
N LEU A 390 16.00 3.22 11.89
CA LEU A 390 16.79 2.43 10.93
C LEU A 390 16.10 2.24 9.58
N ARG A 391 14.79 2.47 9.47
CA ARG A 391 14.04 2.40 8.20
C ARG A 391 14.09 3.69 7.39
N ARG A 392 14.69 4.76 7.91
CA ARG A 392 14.97 5.99 7.15
C ARG A 392 16.22 5.83 6.29
N PRO A 393 16.38 6.59 5.20
CA PRO A 393 17.63 6.59 4.44
C PRO A 393 18.82 6.86 5.36
N LEU A 394 19.78 5.93 5.40
CA LEU A 394 20.97 5.99 6.26
C LEU A 394 22.26 5.93 5.45
N SER A 395 23.35 6.40 6.03
CA SER A 395 24.68 6.27 5.44
C SER A 395 25.19 4.82 5.53
N LYS A 396 26.06 4.43 4.59
CA LYS A 396 26.72 3.10 4.59
C LYS A 396 27.34 2.69 5.95
N PRO A 397 28.08 3.55 6.68
CA PRO A 397 28.66 3.13 7.97
C PRO A 397 27.59 2.86 9.05
N GLU A 398 26.47 3.58 9.04
CA GLU A 398 25.37 3.34 9.98
C GLU A 398 24.67 2.01 9.71
N LEU A 399 24.48 1.65 8.44
CA LEU A 399 23.94 0.36 8.03
C LEU A 399 24.85 -0.79 8.48
N LEU A 400 26.17 -0.67 8.25
CA LEU A 400 27.14 -1.67 8.69
C LEU A 400 27.18 -1.81 10.21
N ALA A 401 27.10 -0.70 10.96
CA ALA A 401 27.02 -0.73 12.42
C ALA A 401 25.74 -1.45 12.91
N ALA A 402 24.61 -1.25 12.23
CA ALA A 402 23.36 -1.94 12.56
C ALA A 402 23.43 -3.45 12.29
N VAL A 403 24.02 -3.86 11.16
CA VAL A 403 24.20 -5.27 10.77
C VAL A 403 25.22 -6.00 11.67
N ALA A 404 26.26 -5.30 12.14
CA ALA A 404 27.22 -5.84 13.10
C ALA A 404 26.59 -6.13 14.48
N SER A 405 25.44 -5.52 14.80
CA SER A 405 24.75 -5.76 16.07
C SER A 405 24.26 -7.21 16.19
N ARG A 406 24.23 -7.76 17.41
CA ARG A 406 23.63 -9.10 17.66
C ARG A 406 22.10 -9.09 17.66
N LYS A 407 21.46 -7.92 17.52
CA LYS A 407 20.02 -7.72 17.66
C LYS A 407 19.30 -7.99 16.34
N ARG A 408 18.53 -9.08 16.28
CA ARG A 408 17.79 -9.52 15.07
C ARG A 408 16.90 -8.41 14.48
N LEU A 409 16.17 -7.67 15.32
CA LEU A 409 15.24 -6.63 14.85
C LEU A 409 15.93 -5.47 14.11
N MET A 410 17.17 -5.12 14.48
CA MET A 410 17.92 -4.10 13.76
C MET A 410 18.27 -4.56 12.34
N LYS A 411 18.64 -5.84 12.18
CA LYS A 411 18.95 -6.43 10.87
C LYS A 411 17.72 -6.51 9.97
N LEU A 412 16.56 -6.89 10.53
CA LEU A 412 15.29 -6.90 9.80
C LEU A 412 14.87 -5.49 9.35
N ALA A 413 15.06 -4.48 10.21
CA ALA A 413 14.80 -3.09 9.83
C ALA A 413 15.70 -2.63 8.68
N VAL A 414 16.99 -3.02 8.68
CA VAL A 414 17.91 -2.75 7.56
C VAL A 414 17.43 -3.42 6.27
N LEU A 415 16.98 -4.68 6.33
CA LEU A 415 16.47 -5.41 5.16
C LEU A 415 15.14 -4.87 4.60
N SER A 416 14.49 -3.93 5.27
CA SER A 416 13.30 -3.25 4.76
C SER A 416 13.61 -2.10 3.80
N HIS A 417 14.89 -1.71 3.66
CA HIS A 417 15.30 -0.72 2.69
C HIS A 417 15.09 -1.22 1.26
N PRO A 418 14.64 -0.36 0.33
CA PRO A 418 14.46 -0.76 -1.05
C PRO A 418 15.80 -1.08 -1.72
N THR A 419 16.86 -0.33 -1.41
CA THR A 419 18.22 -0.51 -1.97
C THR A 419 19.24 -0.64 -0.84
N LEU A 420 20.22 -1.52 -0.99
CA LEU A 420 21.27 -1.75 0.00
C LEU A 420 22.63 -1.96 -0.65
N PRO A 421 23.74 -1.48 -0.03
CA PRO A 421 25.09 -1.77 -0.51
C PRO A 421 25.36 -3.28 -0.52
N PRO A 422 26.12 -3.81 -1.51
CA PRO A 422 26.37 -5.24 -1.65
C PRO A 422 27.06 -5.84 -0.42
N GLU A 423 27.98 -5.11 0.23
CA GLU A 423 28.70 -5.61 1.41
C GLU A 423 27.77 -5.80 2.62
N VAL A 424 26.72 -4.98 2.72
CA VAL A 424 25.70 -5.10 3.77
C VAL A 424 24.86 -6.37 3.52
N LEU A 425 24.49 -6.63 2.26
CA LEU A 425 23.72 -7.81 1.88
C LEU A 425 24.52 -9.12 2.03
N GLU A 426 25.81 -9.13 1.69
CA GLU A 426 26.69 -10.28 1.91
C GLU A 426 26.82 -10.64 3.40
N ALA A 427 26.96 -9.64 4.27
CA ALA A 427 26.99 -9.83 5.71
C ALA A 427 25.66 -10.37 6.26
N LEU A 428 24.53 -10.02 5.65
CA LEU A 428 23.20 -10.51 6.04
C LEU A 428 22.90 -11.90 5.47
N ALA A 429 23.39 -12.21 4.26
CA ALA A 429 23.28 -13.52 3.62
C ALA A 429 24.07 -14.60 4.38
N THR A 430 25.12 -14.22 5.11
CA THR A 430 25.91 -15.14 5.96
C THR A 430 25.51 -15.10 7.43
N ASP A 431 24.38 -14.46 7.78
CA ASP A 431 23.96 -14.33 9.18
C ASP A 431 23.62 -15.70 9.82
N ARG A 432 23.90 -15.82 11.11
CA ARG A 432 23.59 -17.03 11.90
C ARG A 432 22.11 -17.40 11.91
N HIS A 433 21.19 -16.43 11.72
CA HIS A 433 19.76 -16.64 11.86
C HIS A 433 19.09 -16.90 10.49
N PRO A 434 18.42 -18.05 10.28
CA PRO A 434 17.81 -18.41 8.99
C PRO A 434 16.82 -17.37 8.46
N GLN A 435 15.98 -16.79 9.33
CA GLN A 435 15.04 -15.73 8.94
C GLN A 435 15.72 -14.50 8.31
N ILE A 436 16.91 -14.12 8.76
CA ILE A 436 17.66 -12.99 8.18
C ILE A 436 18.16 -13.37 6.78
N ARG A 437 18.73 -14.56 6.63
CA ARG A 437 19.20 -15.08 5.33
C ARG A 437 18.05 -15.23 4.33
N ALA A 438 16.90 -15.75 4.77
CA ALA A 438 15.67 -15.87 3.99
C ALA A 438 15.17 -14.51 3.48
N GLN A 439 15.18 -13.48 4.34
CA GLN A 439 14.76 -12.14 3.94
C GLN A 439 15.80 -11.45 3.04
N ALA A 440 17.10 -11.68 3.28
CA ALA A 440 18.17 -11.22 2.40
C ALA A 440 18.08 -11.86 0.99
N ALA A 441 17.65 -13.13 0.90
CA ALA A 441 17.42 -13.81 -0.37
C ALA A 441 16.41 -13.08 -1.27
N LEU A 442 15.41 -12.43 -0.67
CA LEU A 442 14.36 -11.70 -1.39
C LEU A 442 14.77 -10.29 -1.84
N HIS A 443 15.95 -9.81 -1.43
CA HIS A 443 16.41 -8.48 -1.79
C HIS A 443 16.93 -8.46 -3.23
N HIS A 444 16.42 -7.53 -4.05
CA HIS A 444 16.71 -7.49 -5.48
C HIS A 444 18.19 -7.25 -5.82
N ASP A 445 18.90 -6.46 -4.99
CA ASP A 445 20.33 -6.15 -5.12
C ASP A 445 21.29 -7.24 -4.61
N LEU A 446 20.80 -8.44 -4.24
CA LEU A 446 21.67 -9.49 -3.70
C LEU A 446 22.72 -9.93 -4.75
N PRO A 447 24.03 -9.92 -4.42
CA PRO A 447 25.08 -10.39 -5.32
C PRO A 447 24.89 -11.85 -5.75
N ALA A 448 25.28 -12.18 -6.99
CA ALA A 448 25.08 -13.51 -7.56
C ALA A 448 25.76 -14.63 -6.76
N GLU A 449 26.98 -14.39 -6.26
CA GLU A 449 27.72 -15.35 -5.43
C GLU A 449 26.98 -15.66 -4.12
N ALA A 450 26.49 -14.61 -3.44
CA ALA A 450 25.70 -14.74 -2.22
C ALA A 450 24.38 -15.48 -2.48
N ARG A 451 23.71 -15.21 -3.61
CA ARG A 451 22.48 -15.92 -4.01
C ARG A 451 22.74 -17.42 -4.24
N GLN A 452 23.83 -17.77 -4.92
CA GLN A 452 24.22 -19.16 -5.15
C GLN A 452 24.55 -19.90 -3.84
N ALA A 453 25.19 -19.21 -2.89
CA ALA A 453 25.43 -19.75 -1.56
C ALA A 453 24.12 -20.06 -0.81
N LEU A 454 23.13 -19.16 -0.88
CA LEU A 454 21.82 -19.35 -0.24
C LEU A 454 20.98 -20.47 -0.90
N ALA A 455 21.19 -20.77 -2.18
CA ALA A 455 20.54 -21.91 -2.84
C ALA A 455 20.91 -23.26 -2.21
N SER A 456 22.10 -23.35 -1.61
CA SER A 456 22.61 -24.52 -0.90
C SER A 456 22.50 -24.41 0.63
N ASP A 457 21.72 -23.46 1.14
CA ASP A 457 21.60 -23.20 2.58
C ASP A 457 21.09 -24.43 3.35
N PRO A 458 21.56 -24.70 4.59
CA PRO A 458 21.05 -25.78 5.41
C PRO A 458 19.53 -25.69 5.66
N ALA A 459 18.96 -24.48 5.72
CA ALA A 459 17.56 -24.27 6.04
C ALA A 459 16.65 -24.34 4.77
N PRO A 460 15.57 -25.16 4.78
CA PRO A 460 14.74 -25.40 3.60
C PRO A 460 13.90 -24.19 3.16
N ASP A 461 13.55 -23.30 4.09
CA ASP A 461 12.87 -22.03 3.81
C ASP A 461 13.78 -21.05 3.05
N VAL A 462 15.05 -20.94 3.46
CA VAL A 462 16.05 -20.10 2.79
C VAL A 462 16.27 -20.58 1.36
N ARG A 463 16.45 -21.90 1.14
CA ARG A 463 16.60 -22.46 -0.21
C ARG A 463 15.42 -22.17 -1.13
N ARG A 464 14.18 -22.30 -0.62
CA ARG A 464 12.96 -22.01 -1.40
C ARG A 464 12.90 -20.56 -1.83
N LEU A 465 13.19 -19.61 -0.93
CA LEU A 465 13.16 -18.19 -1.26
C LEU A 465 14.33 -17.79 -2.18
N ALA A 466 15.50 -18.38 -1.99
CA ALA A 466 16.64 -18.19 -2.89
C ALA A 466 16.34 -18.70 -4.31
N LEU A 467 15.64 -19.84 -4.45
CA LEU A 467 15.18 -20.36 -5.74
C LEU A 467 14.21 -19.40 -6.45
N ILE A 468 13.25 -18.81 -5.72
CA ILE A 468 12.28 -17.87 -6.32
C ILE A 468 12.95 -16.53 -6.66
N ALA A 469 13.95 -16.12 -5.89
CA ALA A 469 14.69 -14.90 -6.15
C ALA A 469 15.66 -15.01 -7.33
N ASP A 470 15.92 -16.22 -7.84
CA ASP A 470 16.71 -16.43 -9.05
C ASP A 470 15.89 -16.06 -10.29
N PRO A 471 16.25 -15.00 -11.05
CA PRO A 471 15.50 -14.58 -12.23
C PRO A 471 15.44 -15.64 -13.34
N GLU A 472 16.37 -16.60 -13.34
CA GLU A 472 16.45 -17.68 -14.33
C GLU A 472 15.65 -18.92 -13.93
N ALA A 473 15.02 -18.95 -12.75
CA ALA A 473 14.26 -20.09 -12.28
C ALA A 473 13.18 -20.53 -13.29
N ALA A 474 13.09 -21.85 -13.53
CA ALA A 474 12.16 -22.41 -14.50
C ALA A 474 10.71 -22.31 -14.00
N ALA A 475 9.79 -21.94 -14.89
CA ALA A 475 8.36 -21.82 -14.58
C ALA A 475 7.78 -23.11 -13.96
N ALA A 476 8.22 -24.29 -14.41
CA ALA A 476 7.81 -25.59 -13.87
C ALA A 476 8.24 -25.77 -12.40
N THR A 477 9.45 -25.34 -12.04
CA THR A 477 9.93 -25.39 -10.65
C THR A 477 9.17 -24.42 -9.75
N LEU A 478 8.84 -23.21 -10.26
CA LEU A 478 8.05 -22.22 -9.53
C LEU A 478 6.63 -22.69 -9.26
N ALA A 479 6.01 -23.42 -10.20
CA ALA A 479 4.66 -23.97 -10.06
C ALA A 479 4.53 -24.98 -8.89
N GLN A 480 5.61 -25.69 -8.58
CA GLN A 480 5.65 -26.73 -7.55
C GLN A 480 5.93 -26.20 -6.14
N VAL A 481 6.28 -24.93 -5.98
CA VAL A 481 6.60 -24.37 -4.66
C VAL A 481 5.34 -24.24 -3.81
N SER A 482 5.42 -24.69 -2.56
CA SER A 482 4.35 -24.49 -1.57
C SER A 482 4.10 -23.00 -1.32
N ARG A 483 2.84 -22.58 -1.50
CA ARG A 483 2.38 -21.18 -1.43
C ARG A 483 1.86 -20.76 -0.05
N HIS A 484 2.05 -21.58 0.98
CA HIS A 484 1.47 -21.26 2.29
C HIS A 484 2.20 -20.10 2.99
N ASP A 485 3.50 -19.91 2.74
CA ASP A 485 4.27 -18.74 3.23
C ASP A 485 3.97 -17.50 2.38
N VAL A 486 3.59 -16.39 3.04
CA VAL A 486 3.32 -15.10 2.37
C VAL A 486 4.51 -14.60 1.57
N ARG A 487 5.74 -14.81 2.06
CA ARG A 487 6.96 -14.31 1.42
C ARG A 487 7.20 -15.02 0.10
N VAL A 488 6.86 -16.30 0.05
CA VAL A 488 6.87 -17.09 -1.19
C VAL A 488 5.83 -16.54 -2.17
N ARG A 489 4.60 -16.27 -1.72
CA ARG A 489 3.55 -15.69 -2.59
C ARG A 489 3.93 -14.31 -3.14
N GLN A 490 4.51 -13.45 -2.30
CA GLN A 490 5.00 -12.13 -2.69
C GLN A 490 6.19 -12.20 -3.66
N ALA A 491 7.10 -13.16 -3.47
CA ALA A 491 8.23 -13.35 -4.37
C ALA A 491 7.76 -13.89 -5.73
N LEU A 492 6.85 -14.86 -5.73
CA LEU A 492 6.25 -15.43 -6.95
C LEU A 492 5.45 -14.39 -7.73
N SER A 493 4.69 -13.51 -7.06
CA SER A 493 3.91 -12.48 -7.75
C SER A 493 4.79 -11.45 -8.46
N ARG A 494 6.01 -11.19 -8.00
CA ARG A 494 6.98 -10.28 -8.65
C ARG A 494 7.82 -10.95 -9.73
N HIS A 495 7.92 -12.28 -9.72
CA HIS A 495 8.86 -12.99 -10.58
C HIS A 495 8.37 -13.00 -12.05
N PRO A 496 9.21 -12.62 -13.02
CA PRO A 496 8.77 -12.41 -14.41
C PRO A 496 8.39 -13.70 -15.14
N ARG A 497 8.92 -14.86 -14.72
CA ARG A 497 8.62 -16.17 -15.32
C ARG A 497 7.56 -16.98 -14.57
N THR A 498 6.81 -16.35 -13.66
CA THR A 498 5.75 -17.04 -12.94
C THR A 498 4.65 -17.48 -13.91
N PRO A 499 4.18 -18.74 -13.86
CA PRO A 499 3.11 -19.22 -14.73
C PRO A 499 1.84 -18.37 -14.64
N ALA A 500 1.15 -18.19 -15.77
CA ALA A 500 -0.05 -17.36 -15.85
C ALA A 500 -1.17 -17.85 -14.91
N ASP A 501 -1.44 -19.16 -14.90
CA ASP A 501 -2.44 -19.79 -14.01
C ASP A 501 -2.17 -19.49 -12.52
N LEU A 502 -0.88 -19.40 -12.17
CA LEU A 502 -0.45 -19.13 -10.81
C LEU A 502 -0.65 -17.65 -10.44
N LEU A 503 -0.30 -16.73 -11.35
CA LEU A 503 -0.56 -15.29 -11.17
C LEU A 503 -2.07 -15.02 -11.07
N GLU A 504 -2.88 -15.75 -11.83
CA GLU A 504 -4.34 -15.67 -11.75
C GLU A 504 -4.86 -16.13 -10.38
N GLN A 505 -4.33 -17.21 -9.80
CA GLN A 505 -4.66 -17.60 -8.43
C GLN A 505 -4.18 -16.57 -7.39
N LEU A 506 -2.98 -16.01 -7.55
CA LEU A 506 -2.42 -15.00 -6.65
C LEU A 506 -3.15 -13.63 -6.75
N SER A 507 -3.94 -13.41 -7.80
CA SER A 507 -4.75 -12.20 -7.92
C SER A 507 -5.88 -12.12 -6.89
N ASP A 508 -6.26 -13.28 -6.32
CA ASP A 508 -7.29 -13.41 -5.27
C ASP A 508 -6.67 -13.57 -3.87
N ASP A 509 -5.38 -13.25 -3.72
CA ASP A 509 -4.66 -13.37 -2.45
C ASP A 509 -5.23 -12.42 -1.37
N THR A 510 -5.14 -12.83 -0.10
CA THR A 510 -5.61 -12.03 1.03
C THR A 510 -4.80 -10.74 1.21
N PHE A 511 -3.53 -10.72 0.82
CA PHE A 511 -2.67 -9.54 0.94
C PHE A 511 -2.77 -8.62 -0.28
N GLU A 512 -3.06 -7.34 -0.02
CA GLU A 512 -3.10 -6.30 -1.04
C GLU A 512 -1.76 -6.17 -1.77
N ASP A 513 -0.63 -6.22 -1.06
CA ASP A 513 0.71 -6.16 -1.65
C ASP A 513 0.98 -7.28 -2.66
N VAL A 514 0.45 -8.48 -2.41
CA VAL A 514 0.58 -9.62 -3.33
C VAL A 514 -0.27 -9.35 -4.57
N ARG A 515 -1.52 -8.93 -4.40
CA ARG A 515 -2.42 -8.57 -5.52
C ARG A 515 -1.84 -7.44 -6.38
N LEU A 516 -1.33 -6.39 -5.75
CA LEU A 516 -0.67 -5.26 -6.42
C LEU A 516 0.61 -5.71 -7.14
N SER A 517 1.41 -6.60 -6.54
CA SER A 517 2.59 -7.16 -7.18
C SER A 517 2.24 -8.02 -8.40
N VAL A 518 1.12 -8.76 -8.37
CA VAL A 518 0.61 -9.48 -9.55
C VAL A 518 0.28 -8.49 -10.66
N ILE A 519 -0.43 -7.40 -10.38
CA ILE A 519 -0.79 -6.40 -11.40
C ILE A 519 0.44 -5.69 -11.99
N LEU A 520 1.48 -5.48 -11.18
CA LEU A 520 2.74 -4.91 -11.65
C LEU A 520 3.61 -5.89 -12.45
N ASN A 521 3.29 -7.19 -12.42
CA ASN A 521 4.06 -8.21 -13.11
C ASN A 521 3.77 -8.16 -14.62
N PRO A 522 4.78 -7.98 -15.49
CA PRO A 522 4.57 -7.91 -16.93
C PRO A 522 3.93 -9.16 -17.55
N SER A 523 4.05 -10.31 -16.87
CA SER A 523 3.50 -11.60 -17.30
C SER A 523 2.09 -11.88 -16.76
N ALA A 524 1.46 -10.91 -16.09
CA ALA A 524 0.13 -11.07 -15.52
C ALA A 524 -0.92 -11.30 -16.63
N PRO A 525 -1.73 -12.37 -16.54
CA PRO A 525 -2.75 -12.65 -17.55
C PRO A 525 -3.91 -11.65 -17.48
N LYS A 526 -4.64 -11.52 -18.59
CA LYS A 526 -5.87 -10.72 -18.68
C LYS A 526 -6.86 -11.03 -17.55
N GLY A 527 -7.06 -12.30 -17.20
CA GLY A 527 -7.97 -12.72 -16.13
C GLY A 527 -7.63 -12.12 -14.77
N ALA A 528 -6.34 -12.08 -14.41
CA ALA A 528 -5.86 -11.47 -13.17
C ALA A 528 -6.17 -9.96 -13.12
N LEU A 529 -5.94 -9.24 -14.24
CA LEU A 529 -6.25 -7.82 -14.34
C LEU A 529 -7.76 -7.55 -14.25
N GLN A 530 -8.58 -8.36 -14.95
CA GLN A 530 -10.04 -8.22 -14.97
C GLN A 530 -10.68 -8.35 -13.59
N ARG A 531 -10.22 -9.30 -12.77
CA ARG A 531 -10.75 -9.51 -11.40
C ARG A 531 -10.52 -8.31 -10.49
N ARG A 532 -9.46 -7.54 -10.74
CA ARG A 532 -9.04 -6.41 -9.89
C ARG A 532 -9.51 -5.06 -10.40
N LEU A 533 -10.16 -4.99 -11.57
CA LEU A 533 -10.74 -3.73 -12.06
C LEU A 533 -11.68 -3.04 -11.05
N PRO A 534 -12.51 -3.76 -10.26
CA PRO A 534 -13.42 -3.11 -9.30
C PRO A 534 -12.68 -2.30 -8.23
N GLU A 535 -11.45 -2.67 -7.87
CA GLU A 535 -10.62 -1.98 -6.87
C GLU A 535 -10.08 -0.65 -7.42
N GLN A 536 -10.77 0.46 -7.10
CA GLN A 536 -10.37 1.80 -7.54
C GLN A 536 -8.87 2.13 -7.32
N PRO A 537 -8.25 1.83 -6.16
CA PRO A 537 -6.85 2.17 -5.90
C PRO A 537 -5.87 1.53 -6.89
N LEU A 538 -6.23 0.38 -7.47
CA LEU A 538 -5.37 -0.37 -8.37
C LEU A 538 -5.51 0.07 -9.84
N ARG A 539 -6.60 0.74 -10.22
CA ARG A 539 -6.88 1.15 -11.61
C ARG A 539 -5.76 2.01 -12.22
N PRO A 540 -5.14 3.00 -11.53
CA PRO A 540 -4.03 3.76 -12.08
C PRO A 540 -2.81 2.90 -12.44
N VAL A 541 -2.58 1.82 -11.67
CA VAL A 541 -1.49 0.88 -11.91
C VAL A 541 -1.81 0.01 -13.12
N ILE A 542 -3.04 -0.52 -13.21
CA ILE A 542 -3.52 -1.33 -14.34
C ILE A 542 -3.36 -0.58 -15.67
N ARG A 543 -3.61 0.73 -15.71
CA ARG A 543 -3.44 1.57 -16.92
C ARG A 543 -2.01 1.61 -17.45
N ARG A 544 -1.00 1.40 -16.60
CA ARG A 544 0.41 1.38 -16.98
C ARG A 544 0.88 0.01 -17.46
N HIS A 545 0.02 -1.02 -17.34
CA HIS A 545 0.37 -2.39 -17.69
C HIS A 545 0.41 -2.59 -19.22
N PRO A 546 1.36 -3.38 -19.77
CA PRO A 546 1.45 -3.63 -21.21
C PRO A 546 0.16 -4.21 -21.83
N LEU A 547 -0.55 -5.06 -21.09
CA LEU A 547 -1.81 -5.69 -21.52
C LEU A 547 -3.06 -4.85 -21.21
N TYR A 548 -2.91 -3.59 -20.82
CA TYR A 548 -4.05 -2.72 -20.52
C TYR A 548 -5.06 -2.65 -21.68
N GLY A 549 -4.58 -2.67 -22.93
CA GLY A 549 -5.43 -2.65 -24.13
C GLY A 549 -6.51 -3.73 -24.15
N GLU A 550 -6.26 -4.90 -23.53
CA GLU A 550 -7.21 -6.02 -23.52
C GLU A 550 -8.34 -5.88 -22.49
N VAL A 551 -8.11 -5.09 -21.44
CA VAL A 551 -9.06 -4.83 -20.34
C VAL A 551 -9.65 -3.42 -20.38
N ARG A 552 -9.11 -2.55 -21.25
CA ARG A 552 -9.49 -1.14 -21.40
C ARG A 552 -11.00 -0.94 -21.55
N ALA A 553 -11.64 -1.68 -22.45
CA ALA A 553 -13.08 -1.56 -22.69
C ALA A 553 -13.90 -1.91 -21.44
N ALA A 554 -13.56 -3.02 -20.77
CA ALA A 554 -14.23 -3.45 -19.56
C ALA A 554 -14.07 -2.43 -18.41
N LEU A 555 -12.88 -1.83 -18.27
CA LEU A 555 -12.65 -0.78 -17.29
C LEU A 555 -13.49 0.46 -17.61
N HIS A 556 -13.51 0.89 -18.88
CA HIS A 556 -14.27 2.06 -19.31
C HIS A 556 -15.77 1.90 -19.08
N ASP A 557 -16.32 0.72 -19.38
CA ASP A 557 -17.73 0.43 -19.15
C ASP A 557 -18.09 0.52 -17.66
N MET A 558 -17.27 -0.09 -16.80
CA MET A 558 -17.49 -0.05 -15.36
C MET A 558 -17.36 1.36 -14.78
N GLU A 559 -16.30 2.10 -15.15
CA GLU A 559 -16.11 3.49 -14.73
C GLU A 559 -17.24 4.40 -15.20
N TYR A 560 -17.79 4.14 -16.39
CA TYR A 560 -18.92 4.90 -16.91
C TYR A 560 -20.20 4.62 -16.11
N HIS A 561 -20.46 3.36 -15.75
CA HIS A 561 -21.57 3.00 -14.88
C HIS A 561 -21.44 3.63 -13.48
N GLU A 562 -20.23 3.64 -12.93
CA GLU A 562 -19.92 4.23 -11.64
C GLU A 562 -20.08 5.76 -11.65
N ALA A 563 -19.57 6.45 -12.68
CA ALA A 563 -19.73 7.90 -12.85
C ALA A 563 -21.19 8.31 -13.12
N LYS A 564 -22.01 7.40 -13.66
CA LYS A 564 -23.43 7.64 -13.92
C LYS A 564 -24.29 7.44 -12.67
N HIS A 565 -23.83 6.67 -11.70
CA HIS A 565 -24.60 6.35 -10.50
C HIS A 565 -24.81 7.62 -9.64
N PRO A 566 -26.06 7.94 -9.25
CA PRO A 566 -26.38 9.23 -8.61
C PRO A 566 -25.78 9.41 -7.21
N GLU A 567 -25.49 8.31 -6.52
CA GLU A 567 -24.96 8.29 -5.15
C GLU A 567 -23.44 8.17 -5.08
N THR A 568 -22.73 8.29 -6.20
CA THR A 568 -21.27 8.18 -6.22
C THR A 568 -20.64 9.32 -5.41
N SER A 569 -19.73 8.97 -4.50
CA SER A 569 -19.10 9.92 -3.59
C SER A 569 -18.21 10.93 -4.35
N PRO A 570 -18.00 12.16 -3.79
CA PRO A 570 -17.12 13.14 -4.41
C PRO A 570 -15.67 12.65 -4.57
N GLU A 571 -15.19 11.82 -3.64
CA GLU A 571 -13.85 11.20 -3.68
C GLU A 571 -13.74 10.20 -4.83
N ALA A 572 -14.74 9.33 -5.02
CA ALA A 572 -14.79 8.40 -6.15
C ALA A 572 -14.85 9.15 -7.48
N LEU A 573 -15.64 10.24 -7.56
CA LEU A 573 -15.69 11.09 -8.75
C LEU A 573 -14.35 11.78 -9.03
N SER A 574 -13.60 12.16 -7.99
CA SER A 574 -12.23 12.68 -8.11
C SER A 574 -11.29 11.66 -8.74
N ALA A 575 -11.34 10.40 -8.29
CA ALA A 575 -10.56 9.32 -8.87
C ALA A 575 -10.94 9.05 -10.35
N LEU A 576 -12.25 9.06 -10.66
CA LEU A 576 -12.77 8.86 -12.01
C LEU A 576 -12.43 10.01 -12.98
N ALA A 577 -12.19 11.23 -12.47
CA ALA A 577 -11.73 12.36 -13.28
C ALA A 577 -10.36 12.07 -13.94
N GLY A 578 -9.55 11.19 -13.35
CA GLY A 578 -8.28 10.72 -13.91
C GLY A 578 -8.40 9.58 -14.94
N SER A 579 -9.61 9.18 -15.34
CA SER A 579 -9.82 8.14 -16.35
C SER A 579 -9.32 8.55 -17.73
N ASP A 580 -8.74 7.62 -18.49
CA ASP A 580 -8.34 7.86 -19.88
C ASP A 580 -9.54 7.89 -20.84
N SER A 581 -10.73 7.46 -20.40
CA SER A 581 -11.97 7.51 -21.18
C SER A 581 -12.60 8.90 -21.19
N LEU A 582 -12.76 9.47 -22.39
CA LEU A 582 -13.53 10.70 -22.60
C LEU A 582 -14.96 10.58 -22.06
N GLY A 583 -15.60 9.41 -22.24
CA GLY A 583 -16.98 9.18 -21.82
C GLY A 583 -17.15 9.31 -20.30
N VAL A 584 -16.20 8.75 -19.54
CA VAL A 584 -16.17 8.81 -18.08
C VAL A 584 -15.94 10.23 -17.60
N ARG A 585 -14.87 10.90 -18.07
CA ARG A 585 -14.56 12.29 -17.66
C ARG A 585 -15.70 13.26 -17.99
N ARG A 586 -16.34 13.09 -19.16
CA ARG A 586 -17.52 13.87 -19.55
C ARG A 586 -18.71 13.63 -18.63
N GLN A 587 -18.88 12.41 -18.12
CA GLN A 587 -19.95 12.08 -17.18
C GLN A 587 -19.67 12.66 -15.78
N VAL A 588 -18.43 12.56 -15.30
CA VAL A 588 -17.97 13.20 -14.05
C VAL A 588 -18.21 14.72 -14.11
N ALA A 589 -17.84 15.37 -15.22
CA ALA A 589 -18.10 16.78 -15.47
C ALA A 589 -19.60 17.17 -15.41
N ARG A 590 -20.53 16.25 -15.66
CA ARG A 590 -21.99 16.47 -15.58
C ARG A 590 -22.60 16.09 -14.23
N HIS A 591 -21.90 15.28 -13.44
CA HIS A 591 -22.42 14.72 -12.20
C HIS A 591 -22.70 15.84 -11.19
N ARG A 592 -23.80 15.77 -10.43
CA ARG A 592 -24.16 16.87 -9.51
C ARG A 592 -23.27 16.91 -8.28
N ALA A 593 -22.81 15.75 -7.82
CA ALA A 593 -21.99 15.61 -6.61
C ALA A 593 -20.48 15.81 -6.83
N THR A 594 -20.04 16.25 -8.03
CA THR A 594 -18.61 16.57 -8.24
C THR A 594 -18.19 17.80 -7.45
N ALA A 595 -17.12 17.65 -6.66
CA ALA A 595 -16.50 18.74 -5.93
C ALA A 595 -15.92 19.82 -6.86
N GLU A 596 -15.79 21.05 -6.37
CA GLU A 596 -15.28 22.17 -7.18
C GLU A 596 -13.83 21.95 -7.64
N ASP A 597 -12.97 21.38 -6.78
CA ASP A 597 -11.58 21.10 -7.11
C ASP A 597 -11.43 20.13 -8.30
N THR A 598 -12.31 19.14 -8.40
CA THR A 598 -12.30 18.18 -9.51
C THR A 598 -12.83 18.81 -10.79
N LEU A 599 -13.85 19.68 -10.70
CA LEU A 599 -14.31 20.48 -11.84
C LEU A 599 -13.23 21.45 -12.34
N MET A 600 -12.46 22.04 -11.43
CA MET A 600 -11.31 22.88 -11.78
C MET A 600 -10.24 22.07 -12.50
N ALA A 601 -9.93 20.84 -12.05
CA ALA A 601 -9.01 19.96 -12.77
C ALA A 601 -9.51 19.63 -14.19
N LEU A 602 -10.81 19.33 -14.34
CA LEU A 602 -11.44 19.04 -15.64
C LEU A 602 -11.55 20.27 -16.55
N SER A 603 -11.44 21.50 -16.03
CA SER A 603 -11.43 22.71 -16.86
C SER A 603 -10.20 22.82 -17.76
N GLY A 604 -9.11 22.14 -17.38
CA GLY A 604 -7.88 22.02 -18.17
C GLY A 604 -7.78 20.72 -18.97
N ASP A 605 -8.87 19.95 -19.11
CA ASP A 605 -8.87 18.71 -19.87
C ASP A 605 -8.48 18.95 -21.32
N VAL A 606 -7.71 18.03 -21.90
CA VAL A 606 -7.30 18.08 -23.30
C VAL A 606 -8.52 18.08 -24.23
N GLU A 607 -9.56 17.32 -23.84
CA GLU A 607 -10.75 17.12 -24.66
C GLU A 607 -11.78 18.24 -24.51
N VAL A 608 -12.12 18.89 -25.62
CA VAL A 608 -13.09 20.00 -25.67
C VAL A 608 -14.48 19.54 -25.21
N GLU A 609 -14.89 18.30 -25.49
CA GLU A 609 -16.20 17.78 -25.07
C GLU A 609 -16.39 17.74 -23.55
N VAL A 610 -15.32 17.48 -22.80
CA VAL A 610 -15.36 17.44 -21.32
C VAL A 610 -15.55 18.86 -20.79
N ARG A 611 -14.79 19.82 -21.33
CA ARG A 611 -14.90 21.24 -20.98
C ARG A 611 -16.27 21.83 -21.39
N GLN A 612 -16.82 21.43 -22.53
CA GLN A 612 -18.19 21.77 -22.94
C GLN A 612 -19.24 21.21 -21.97
N ALA A 613 -19.00 20.03 -21.40
CA ALA A 613 -19.91 19.44 -20.42
C ALA A 613 -19.93 20.24 -19.11
N LEU A 614 -18.81 20.85 -18.71
CA LEU A 614 -18.77 21.80 -17.59
C LEU A 614 -19.65 23.01 -17.88
N VAL A 615 -19.51 23.63 -19.07
CA VAL A 615 -20.30 24.81 -19.46
C VAL A 615 -21.81 24.52 -19.48
N LYS A 616 -22.23 23.27 -19.71
CA LYS A 616 -23.65 22.86 -19.73
C LYS A 616 -24.24 22.57 -18.35
N ARG A 617 -23.45 22.63 -17.27
CA ARG A 617 -23.96 22.43 -15.90
C ARG A 617 -24.98 23.51 -15.55
N ARG A 618 -25.93 23.22 -14.66
CA ARG A 618 -26.91 24.23 -14.22
C ARG A 618 -26.26 25.37 -13.44
N GLN A 619 -25.30 25.05 -12.58
CA GLN A 619 -24.57 26.02 -11.76
C GLN A 619 -23.08 25.88 -12.04
N LEU A 620 -22.42 27.02 -12.24
CA LEU A 620 -20.97 27.14 -12.38
C LEU A 620 -20.49 28.20 -11.40
N SER A 621 -19.50 27.84 -10.57
CA SER A 621 -18.89 28.81 -9.65
C SER A 621 -18.16 29.90 -10.43
N GLU A 622 -18.08 31.09 -9.83
CA GLU A 622 -17.40 32.23 -10.43
C GLU A 622 -15.94 31.89 -10.80
N ARG A 623 -15.23 31.16 -9.92
CA ARG A 623 -13.86 30.71 -10.15
C ARG A 623 -13.74 29.87 -11.43
N LEU A 624 -14.66 28.94 -11.63
CA LEU A 624 -14.67 28.07 -12.81
C LEU A 624 -15.05 28.83 -14.08
N GLN A 625 -16.00 29.78 -13.98
CA GLN A 625 -16.34 30.66 -15.11
C GLN A 625 -15.12 31.50 -15.56
N ARG A 626 -14.37 32.08 -14.61
CA ARG A 626 -13.15 32.84 -14.90
C ARG A 626 -12.09 31.96 -15.58
N GLN A 627 -11.93 30.70 -15.15
CA GLN A 627 -10.99 29.77 -15.76
C GLN A 627 -11.42 29.36 -17.18
N LEU A 628 -12.69 29.03 -17.40
CA LEU A 628 -13.22 28.70 -18.72
C LEU A 628 -13.27 29.91 -19.67
N ALA A 629 -13.28 31.13 -19.14
CA ALA A 629 -13.12 32.36 -19.92
C ALA A 629 -11.70 32.51 -20.51
N LEU A 630 -10.69 31.96 -19.84
CA LEU A 630 -9.29 31.89 -20.31
C LEU A 630 -9.00 30.67 -21.19
N ASP A 631 -10.01 29.84 -21.47
CA ASP A 631 -9.84 28.62 -22.26
C ASP A 631 -9.26 28.95 -23.63
N SER A 632 -8.31 28.15 -24.12
CA SER A 632 -7.71 28.30 -25.44
C SER A 632 -8.72 28.15 -26.59
N ASP A 633 -9.75 27.31 -26.42
CA ASP A 633 -10.73 26.99 -27.45
C ASP A 633 -11.90 28.02 -27.47
N PRO A 634 -12.15 28.68 -28.61
CA PRO A 634 -13.20 29.70 -28.71
C PRO A 634 -14.62 29.13 -28.57
N THR A 635 -14.84 27.84 -28.84
CA THR A 635 -16.16 27.21 -28.71
C THR A 635 -16.61 27.13 -27.26
N ILE A 636 -15.68 26.91 -26.32
CA ILE A 636 -15.95 26.94 -24.88
C ILE A 636 -16.33 28.34 -24.44
N ARG A 637 -15.54 29.33 -24.84
CA ARG A 637 -15.79 30.74 -24.53
C ARG A 637 -17.14 31.21 -25.09
N LEU A 638 -17.47 30.85 -26.33
CA LEU A 638 -18.77 31.14 -26.94
C LEU A 638 -19.94 30.40 -26.26
N ALA A 639 -19.73 29.18 -25.76
CA ALA A 639 -20.75 28.48 -25.00
C ALA A 639 -21.00 29.16 -23.65
N LEU A 640 -19.94 29.70 -23.03
CA LEU A 640 -20.00 30.43 -21.77
C LEU A 640 -20.76 31.77 -21.92
N THR A 641 -20.66 32.47 -23.07
CA THR A 641 -21.45 33.70 -23.34
C THR A 641 -22.95 33.49 -23.49
N LYS A 642 -23.40 32.24 -23.69
CA LYS A 642 -24.83 31.90 -23.82
C LYS A 642 -25.50 31.58 -22.48
N ARG A 643 -24.72 31.50 -21.40
CA ARG A 643 -25.25 31.25 -20.06
C ARG A 643 -25.83 32.52 -19.47
N GLU A 644 -26.96 32.41 -18.79
CA GLU A 644 -27.62 33.56 -18.14
C GLU A 644 -26.89 34.01 -16.86
N ASP A 645 -26.20 33.10 -16.18
CA ASP A 645 -25.47 33.32 -14.91
C ASP A 645 -24.00 33.72 -15.11
N LEU A 646 -23.66 34.27 -16.28
CA LEU A 646 -22.29 34.70 -16.58
C LEU A 646 -21.90 35.95 -15.78
N GLU A 647 -20.85 35.81 -14.98
CA GLU A 647 -20.35 36.87 -14.11
C GLU A 647 -19.53 37.94 -14.85
N VAL A 648 -19.59 39.17 -14.33
CA VAL A 648 -18.92 40.35 -14.90
C VAL A 648 -17.41 40.17 -15.00
N GLU A 649 -16.81 39.47 -14.04
CA GLU A 649 -15.38 39.17 -14.05
C GLU A 649 -14.97 38.26 -15.21
N ALA A 650 -15.76 37.22 -15.50
CA ALA A 650 -15.50 36.34 -16.64
C ALA A 650 -15.60 37.10 -17.98
N ILE A 651 -16.58 38.00 -18.12
CA ILE A 651 -16.68 38.91 -19.28
C ILE A 651 -15.43 39.78 -19.40
N THR A 652 -14.99 40.39 -18.30
CA THR A 652 -13.81 41.27 -18.28
C THR A 652 -12.55 40.51 -18.69
N VAL A 653 -12.40 39.27 -18.22
CA VAL A 653 -11.30 38.38 -18.60
C VAL A 653 -11.33 38.07 -20.10
N MET A 654 -12.49 37.70 -20.66
CA MET A 654 -12.61 37.43 -22.10
C MET A 654 -12.23 38.63 -22.95
N LEU A 655 -12.61 39.84 -22.53
CA LEU A 655 -12.32 41.09 -23.26
C LEU A 655 -10.85 41.49 -23.25
N ARG A 656 -10.07 41.04 -22.27
CA ARG A 656 -8.62 41.30 -22.20
C ARG A 656 -7.80 40.35 -23.05
N LEU A 657 -8.37 39.23 -23.50
CA LEU A 657 -7.66 38.27 -24.32
C LEU A 657 -7.35 38.85 -25.71
N PRO A 658 -6.11 38.72 -26.21
CA PRO A 658 -5.78 39.13 -27.57
C PRO A 658 -6.49 38.22 -28.59
N ASP A 659 -6.86 38.79 -29.73
CA ASP A 659 -7.44 38.08 -30.90
C ASP A 659 -8.70 37.23 -30.63
N GLN A 660 -9.61 37.74 -29.79
CA GLN A 660 -10.94 37.13 -29.64
C GLN A 660 -11.75 37.19 -30.94
N PRO A 661 -12.42 36.09 -31.35
CA PRO A 661 -13.29 36.10 -32.51
C PRO A 661 -14.49 37.02 -32.31
N GLU A 662 -14.90 37.70 -33.38
CA GLU A 662 -15.95 38.73 -33.36
C GLU A 662 -17.27 38.20 -32.80
N ASP A 663 -17.63 36.95 -33.10
CA ASP A 663 -18.87 36.31 -32.65
C ASP A 663 -19.00 36.29 -31.13
N ILE A 664 -17.89 36.08 -30.41
CA ILE A 664 -17.86 36.07 -28.95
C ILE A 664 -18.08 37.50 -28.44
N LEU A 665 -17.37 38.48 -28.99
CA LEU A 665 -17.47 39.88 -28.59
C LEU A 665 -18.89 40.42 -28.83
N ILE A 666 -19.51 40.06 -29.95
CA ILE A 666 -20.89 40.40 -30.28
C ILE A 666 -21.87 39.69 -29.35
N SER A 667 -21.61 38.42 -29.00
CA SER A 667 -22.43 37.70 -28.02
C SER A 667 -22.36 38.34 -26.63
N LEU A 668 -21.18 38.81 -26.20
CA LEU A 668 -21.00 39.51 -24.93
C LEU A 668 -21.77 40.84 -24.91
N LEU A 669 -21.77 41.60 -26.02
CA LEU A 669 -22.56 42.83 -26.15
C LEU A 669 -24.06 42.62 -26.00
N ARG A 670 -24.58 41.42 -26.25
CA ARG A 670 -26.00 41.07 -26.09
C ARG A 670 -26.32 40.51 -24.70
N HIS A 671 -25.30 40.26 -23.88
CA HIS A 671 -25.47 39.61 -22.60
C HIS A 671 -26.02 40.59 -21.54
N PRO A 672 -27.02 40.20 -20.71
CA PRO A 672 -27.65 41.10 -19.74
C PRO A 672 -26.69 41.62 -18.65
N ALA A 673 -25.64 40.86 -18.32
CA ALA A 673 -24.67 41.25 -17.30
C ALA A 673 -23.58 42.24 -17.78
N ILE A 674 -23.59 42.66 -19.05
CA ILE A 674 -22.56 43.58 -19.55
C ILE A 674 -22.68 44.97 -18.91
N GLN A 675 -21.56 45.53 -18.49
CA GLN A 675 -21.49 46.85 -17.86
C GLN A 675 -21.00 47.94 -18.82
N ALA A 676 -21.32 49.19 -18.51
CA ALA A 676 -20.98 50.35 -19.33
C ALA A 676 -19.46 50.48 -19.62
N GLY A 677 -18.59 50.14 -18.66
CA GLY A 677 -17.14 50.15 -18.85
C GLY A 677 -16.64 49.12 -19.88
N GLN A 678 -17.29 47.95 -19.94
CA GLN A 678 -16.97 46.89 -20.89
C GLN A 678 -17.44 47.26 -22.31
N VAL A 679 -18.64 47.85 -22.43
CA VAL A 679 -19.16 48.41 -23.68
C VAL A 679 -18.25 49.53 -24.21
N SER A 680 -17.74 50.40 -23.33
CA SER A 680 -16.78 51.45 -23.69
C SER A 680 -15.48 50.88 -24.26
N SER A 681 -14.98 49.79 -23.66
CA SER A 681 -13.78 49.10 -24.14
C SER A 681 -13.99 48.51 -25.54
N LEU A 682 -15.16 47.91 -25.80
CA LEU A 682 -15.52 47.37 -27.12
C LEU A 682 -15.78 48.46 -28.17
N ALA A 683 -16.25 49.64 -27.76
CA ALA A 683 -16.38 50.80 -28.63
C ALA A 683 -15.03 51.31 -29.17
N GLN A 684 -13.92 50.98 -28.51
CA GLN A 684 -12.56 51.31 -28.95
C GLN A 684 -11.87 50.17 -29.70
N HIS A 685 -12.58 49.06 -29.97
CA HIS A 685 -12.01 47.87 -30.59
C HIS A 685 -11.54 48.12 -32.04
N ARG A 686 -10.57 47.34 -32.52
CA ARG A 686 -10.06 47.50 -33.91
C ARG A 686 -11.12 47.16 -34.96
N GLU A 687 -11.92 46.12 -34.70
CA GLU A 687 -12.91 45.60 -35.64
C GLU A 687 -14.17 46.46 -35.74
N VAL A 688 -14.52 46.83 -36.98
CA VAL A 688 -15.63 47.74 -37.30
C VAL A 688 -16.98 47.19 -36.84
N VAL A 689 -17.21 45.88 -37.01
CA VAL A 689 -18.48 45.23 -36.67
C VAL A 689 -18.70 45.26 -35.16
N VAL A 690 -17.65 45.01 -34.37
CA VAL A 690 -17.69 45.05 -32.90
C VAL A 690 -17.97 46.48 -32.42
N ARG A 691 -17.22 47.47 -32.93
CA ARG A 691 -17.45 48.88 -32.61
C ARG A 691 -18.87 49.33 -32.96
N GLY A 692 -19.37 48.95 -34.14
CA GLY A 692 -20.72 49.30 -34.58
C GLY A 692 -21.82 48.68 -33.72
N ASN A 693 -21.65 47.43 -33.25
CA ASN A 693 -22.61 46.84 -32.30
C ASN A 693 -22.53 47.50 -30.92
N ALA A 694 -21.34 47.85 -30.43
CA ALA A 694 -21.18 48.63 -29.21
C ALA A 694 -21.79 50.04 -29.33
N ALA A 695 -21.70 50.67 -30.51
CA ALA A 695 -22.27 51.98 -30.82
C ALA A 695 -23.80 52.02 -30.65
N ALA A 696 -24.48 50.93 -31.00
CA ALA A 696 -25.94 50.81 -30.87
C ALA A 696 -26.40 50.43 -29.44
N HIS A 697 -25.47 50.11 -28.53
CA HIS A 697 -25.82 49.54 -27.23
C HIS A 697 -26.37 50.61 -26.24
N PRO A 698 -27.47 50.35 -25.50
CA PRO A 698 -28.09 51.34 -24.61
C PRO A 698 -27.20 51.82 -23.45
N LEU A 699 -26.28 50.98 -22.97
CA LEU A 699 -25.37 51.29 -21.85
C LEU A 699 -24.10 52.04 -22.26
N LEU A 700 -23.98 52.47 -23.53
CA LEU A 700 -22.79 53.17 -24.02
C LEU A 700 -22.63 54.55 -23.34
N PRO A 701 -21.55 54.81 -22.58
CA PRO A 701 -21.32 56.08 -21.91
C PRO A 701 -21.19 57.25 -22.89
N VAL A 702 -21.54 58.46 -22.45
CA VAL A 702 -21.45 59.69 -23.25
C VAL A 702 -20.03 59.96 -23.76
N GLU A 703 -19.01 59.66 -22.97
CA GLU A 703 -17.60 59.79 -23.38
C GLU A 703 -17.24 58.86 -24.55
N ALA A 704 -17.73 57.62 -24.52
CA ALA A 704 -17.53 56.65 -25.60
C ALA A 704 -18.36 57.03 -26.84
N GLN A 705 -19.58 57.57 -26.66
CA GLN A 705 -20.37 58.14 -27.75
C GLN A 705 -19.62 59.28 -28.45
N HIS A 706 -19.00 60.18 -27.68
CA HIS A 706 -18.16 61.25 -28.18
C HIS A 706 -16.93 60.76 -28.95
N HIS A 707 -16.30 59.69 -28.47
CA HIS A 707 -15.20 59.05 -29.19
C HIS A 707 -15.67 58.46 -30.52
N LEU A 708 -16.77 57.71 -30.52
CA LEU A 708 -17.34 57.08 -31.72
C LEU A 708 -17.88 58.10 -32.73
N ALA A 709 -18.35 59.27 -32.29
CA ALA A 709 -18.71 60.36 -33.19
C ALA A 709 -17.52 60.89 -34.01
N ASN A 710 -16.30 60.54 -33.59
CA ASN A 710 -15.08 60.81 -34.34
C ASN A 710 -14.60 59.66 -35.23
N ASP A 711 -15.30 58.52 -35.25
CA ASP A 711 -14.95 57.37 -36.09
C ASP A 711 -15.10 57.74 -37.58
N THR A 712 -14.24 57.19 -38.42
CA THR A 712 -14.25 57.42 -39.86
C THR A 712 -15.20 56.49 -40.61
N ASN A 713 -15.72 55.45 -39.96
CA ASN A 713 -16.53 54.42 -40.60
C ASN A 713 -18.04 54.73 -40.52
N ASP A 714 -18.67 54.85 -41.69
CA ASP A 714 -20.11 55.15 -41.81
C ASP A 714 -21.03 54.10 -41.16
N PHE A 715 -20.62 52.82 -41.10
CA PHE A 715 -21.40 51.78 -40.42
C PHE A 715 -21.51 52.05 -38.92
N VAL A 716 -20.39 52.42 -38.29
CA VAL A 716 -20.34 52.71 -36.86
C VAL A 716 -21.14 53.98 -36.53
N LEU A 717 -20.97 55.02 -37.33
CA LEU A 717 -21.73 56.27 -37.19
C LEU A 717 -23.24 56.05 -37.38
N GLY A 718 -23.63 55.26 -38.39
CA GLY A 718 -25.02 54.89 -38.62
C GLY A 718 -25.62 54.10 -37.45
N LYS A 719 -24.85 53.19 -36.84
CA LYS A 719 -25.27 52.45 -35.64
C LYS A 719 -25.35 53.33 -34.40
N LEU A 720 -24.44 54.28 -34.24
CA LEU A 720 -24.49 55.27 -33.16
C LEU A 720 -25.77 56.12 -33.22
N LEU A 721 -26.19 56.52 -34.43
CA LEU A 721 -27.46 57.23 -34.64
C LEU A 721 -28.71 56.39 -34.34
N SER A 722 -28.58 55.06 -34.35
CA SER A 722 -29.65 54.14 -33.93
C SER A 722 -29.67 53.85 -32.43
N ASN A 723 -28.73 54.41 -31.65
CA ASN A 723 -28.66 54.19 -30.21
C ASN A 723 -29.84 54.87 -29.50
N PRO A 724 -30.64 54.15 -28.69
CA PRO A 724 -31.80 54.72 -28.00
C PRO A 724 -31.42 55.81 -26.97
N ASN A 725 -30.21 55.76 -26.41
CA ASN A 725 -29.71 56.66 -25.37
C ASN A 725 -28.63 57.62 -25.90
N LEU A 726 -28.67 57.96 -27.19
CA LEU A 726 -27.75 58.91 -27.77
C LEU A 726 -27.88 60.28 -27.07
N ASN A 727 -26.76 60.88 -26.67
CA ASN A 727 -26.77 62.19 -26.03
C ASN A 727 -26.92 63.32 -27.08
N SER A 728 -27.68 64.36 -26.75
CA SER A 728 -27.86 65.55 -27.59
C SER A 728 -26.53 66.25 -27.93
N THR A 729 -25.55 66.26 -27.01
CA THR A 729 -24.22 66.83 -27.27
C THR A 729 -23.43 66.01 -28.29
N THR A 730 -23.55 64.69 -28.27
CA THR A 730 -22.96 63.79 -29.29
C THR A 730 -23.66 63.99 -30.64
N LEU A 731 -24.99 64.09 -30.65
CA LEU A 731 -25.76 64.33 -31.86
C LEU A 731 -25.40 65.68 -32.51
N GLN A 732 -25.13 66.71 -31.69
CA GLN A 732 -24.63 68.01 -32.19
C GLN A 732 -23.25 67.85 -32.84
N ARG A 733 -22.31 67.10 -32.23
CA ARG A 733 -20.99 66.84 -32.84
C ARG A 733 -21.08 66.11 -34.18
N LEU A 734 -22.01 65.16 -34.31
CA LEU A 734 -22.28 64.49 -35.59
C LEU A 734 -22.83 65.48 -36.63
N ALA A 735 -23.72 66.38 -36.22
CA ALA A 735 -24.25 67.44 -37.06
C ALA A 735 -23.18 68.44 -37.51
N ASP A 736 -22.30 68.87 -36.61
CA ASP A 736 -21.19 69.79 -36.89
C ASP A 736 -20.25 69.25 -37.98
N ARG A 737 -20.07 67.93 -38.02
CA ARG A 737 -19.23 67.25 -39.02
C ARG A 737 -19.96 66.91 -40.32
N GLY A 738 -21.29 66.96 -40.33
CA GLY A 738 -22.11 66.69 -41.51
C GLY A 738 -22.25 65.22 -41.89
N HIS A 739 -22.07 64.29 -40.94
CA HIS A 739 -22.25 62.85 -41.18
C HIS A 739 -23.74 62.47 -41.17
N ALA A 740 -24.18 61.69 -42.16
CA ALA A 740 -25.56 61.18 -42.29
C ALA A 740 -26.68 62.20 -41.93
N PRO A 741 -26.71 63.39 -42.56
CA PRO A 741 -27.58 64.51 -42.16
C PRO A 741 -29.08 64.18 -42.21
N LEU A 742 -29.50 63.32 -43.14
CA LEU A 742 -30.88 62.86 -43.24
C LEU A 742 -31.31 61.96 -42.07
N ALA A 743 -30.40 61.15 -41.54
CA ALA A 743 -30.66 60.31 -40.37
C ALA A 743 -30.72 61.16 -39.10
N ILE A 744 -29.85 62.17 -38.99
CA ILE A 744 -29.93 63.15 -37.91
C ILE A 744 -31.28 63.85 -37.93
N ILE A 745 -31.73 64.41 -39.06
CA ILE A 745 -33.02 65.15 -39.15
C ILE A 745 -34.22 64.29 -38.71
N LYS A 746 -34.19 62.98 -38.94
CA LYS A 746 -35.26 62.06 -38.53
C LYS A 746 -35.20 61.63 -37.06
N HIS A 747 -34.13 61.99 -36.34
CA HIS A 747 -33.91 61.54 -34.97
C HIS A 747 -34.83 62.31 -33.98
N PRO A 748 -35.46 61.63 -32.99
CA PRO A 748 -36.44 62.26 -32.10
C PRO A 748 -35.89 63.38 -31.22
N GLN A 749 -34.58 63.37 -30.94
CA GLN A 749 -33.90 64.35 -30.09
C GLN A 749 -33.28 65.53 -30.86
N VAL A 750 -33.62 65.72 -32.13
CA VAL A 750 -33.12 66.87 -32.92
C VAL A 750 -33.55 68.20 -32.29
N THR A 751 -32.59 69.11 -32.18
CA THR A 751 -32.78 70.48 -31.71
C THR A 751 -32.79 71.48 -32.87
N THR A 752 -33.33 72.68 -32.63
CA THR A 752 -33.31 73.80 -33.57
C THR A 752 -31.89 74.18 -34.01
N SER A 753 -30.94 74.20 -33.06
CA SER A 753 -29.51 74.50 -33.31
C SER A 753 -28.85 73.48 -34.25
N MET A 754 -29.18 72.19 -34.14
CA MET A 754 -28.67 71.15 -35.03
C MET A 754 -29.15 71.37 -36.47
N LEU A 755 -30.44 71.69 -36.65
CA LEU A 755 -31.04 71.96 -37.95
C LEU A 755 -30.44 73.21 -38.60
N GLU A 756 -30.12 74.24 -37.81
CA GLU A 756 -29.40 75.42 -38.27
C GLU A 756 -27.98 75.08 -38.74
N THR A 757 -27.27 74.25 -37.97
CA THR A 757 -25.91 73.80 -38.29
C THR A 757 -25.88 72.98 -39.58
N LEU A 758 -26.82 72.05 -39.75
CA LEU A 758 -26.96 71.23 -40.95
C LEU A 758 -27.43 72.03 -42.17
N ALA A 759 -28.24 73.06 -41.97
CA ALA A 759 -28.66 73.98 -43.03
C ALA A 759 -27.50 74.86 -43.49
N TYR A 760 -26.59 75.23 -42.59
CA TYR A 760 -25.50 76.14 -42.87
C TYR A 760 -24.43 75.50 -43.76
N ASP A 761 -24.17 76.12 -44.91
CA ASP A 761 -23.06 75.76 -45.79
C ASP A 761 -22.00 76.86 -45.79
N GLU A 762 -20.82 76.58 -45.22
CA GLU A 762 -19.71 77.53 -45.14
C GLU A 762 -19.27 78.06 -46.51
N GLY A 763 -19.26 77.19 -47.53
CA GLY A 763 -18.85 77.55 -48.88
C GLY A 763 -19.79 78.58 -49.48
N TYR A 764 -21.09 78.38 -49.31
CA TYR A 764 -22.11 79.33 -49.74
C TYR A 764 -22.12 80.62 -48.90
N ALA A 765 -21.90 80.54 -47.58
CA ALA A 765 -21.78 81.72 -46.72
C ALA A 765 -20.55 82.57 -47.06
N ARG A 766 -19.42 81.94 -47.42
CA ARG A 766 -18.21 82.63 -47.91
C ARG A 766 -18.47 83.34 -49.23
N LEU A 767 -19.17 82.69 -50.17
CA LEU A 767 -19.59 83.31 -51.43
C LEU A 767 -20.44 84.57 -51.19
N LEU A 768 -21.41 84.51 -50.27
CA LEU A 768 -22.26 85.66 -49.95
C LEU A 768 -21.47 86.83 -49.36
N ARG A 769 -20.53 86.56 -48.45
CA ARG A 769 -19.62 87.59 -47.92
C ARG A 769 -18.75 88.21 -49.02
N THR A 770 -18.19 87.39 -49.91
CA THR A 770 -17.43 87.90 -51.05
C THR A 770 -18.28 88.73 -52.01
N ARG A 771 -19.53 88.35 -52.26
CA ARG A 771 -20.46 89.15 -53.08
C ARG A 771 -20.80 90.49 -52.43
N GLN A 772 -21.07 90.51 -51.12
CA GLN A 772 -21.32 91.75 -50.38
C GLN A 772 -20.09 92.66 -50.37
N PHE A 773 -18.89 92.10 -50.22
CA PHE A 773 -17.65 92.85 -50.32
C PHE A 773 -17.46 93.43 -51.72
N VAL A 774 -17.64 92.63 -52.77
CA VAL A 774 -17.55 93.11 -54.16
C VAL A 774 -18.58 94.21 -54.44
N ASN A 775 -19.78 94.11 -53.88
CA ASN A 775 -20.81 95.15 -54.03
C ASN A 775 -20.44 96.49 -53.35
N ARG A 776 -19.53 96.48 -52.37
CA ARG A 776 -19.00 97.69 -51.72
C ARG A 776 -17.81 98.29 -52.44
N LEU A 777 -17.23 97.59 -53.42
CA LEU A 777 -16.13 98.13 -54.22
C LEU A 777 -16.63 99.23 -55.19
N PRO A 778 -15.77 100.20 -55.53
CA PRO A 778 -16.07 101.23 -56.53
C PRO A 778 -16.55 100.59 -57.84
N PRO A 779 -17.48 101.25 -58.59
CA PRO A 779 -18.11 100.68 -59.79
C PRO A 779 -17.11 100.09 -60.79
N ARG A 780 -15.97 100.78 -61.00
CA ARG A 780 -14.90 100.33 -61.92
C ARG A 780 -14.29 98.98 -61.57
N VAL A 781 -14.21 98.64 -60.29
CA VAL A 781 -13.67 97.35 -59.81
C VAL A 781 -14.76 96.31 -59.71
N ARG A 782 -15.97 96.71 -59.29
CA ARG A 782 -17.15 95.83 -59.20
C ARG A 782 -17.52 95.25 -60.56
N ASP A 783 -17.54 96.06 -61.61
CA ASP A 783 -17.97 95.66 -62.96
C ASP A 783 -16.81 95.09 -63.80
N TRP A 784 -15.65 94.85 -63.19
CA TRP A 784 -14.50 94.26 -63.85
C TRP A 784 -14.84 92.83 -64.32
N GLY A 785 -14.90 92.63 -65.63
CA GLY A 785 -15.32 91.37 -66.27
C GLY A 785 -14.67 90.10 -65.70
N PRO A 786 -13.34 90.07 -65.44
CA PRO A 786 -12.68 88.93 -64.79
C PRO A 786 -13.19 88.63 -63.38
N LEU A 787 -13.45 89.66 -62.57
CA LEU A 787 -14.01 89.52 -61.21
C LEU A 787 -15.43 88.94 -61.27
N GLN A 788 -16.26 89.44 -62.20
CA GLN A 788 -17.61 88.94 -62.43
C GLN A 788 -17.62 87.49 -62.95
N GLY A 789 -16.68 87.14 -63.83
CA GLY A 789 -16.48 85.77 -64.32
C GLY A 789 -15.96 84.80 -63.24
N TRP A 790 -15.12 85.28 -62.32
CA TRP A 790 -14.69 84.50 -61.15
C TRP A 790 -15.83 84.30 -60.13
N LEU A 791 -16.59 85.37 -59.81
CA LEU A 791 -17.77 85.28 -58.94
C LEU A 791 -18.86 84.35 -59.49
N ARG A 792 -19.02 84.31 -60.81
CA ARG A 792 -19.96 83.39 -61.48
C ARG A 792 -19.54 81.93 -61.30
N ARG A 793 -18.27 81.62 -61.57
CA ARG A 793 -17.71 80.26 -61.37
C ARG A 793 -17.72 79.81 -59.90
N GLN A 794 -17.42 80.73 -58.97
CA GLN A 794 -17.55 80.44 -57.53
C GLN A 794 -19.03 80.23 -57.14
N GLY A 795 -19.94 81.00 -57.75
CA GLY A 795 -21.38 80.81 -57.61
C GLY A 795 -21.87 79.45 -58.10
N GLU A 796 -21.46 79.03 -59.29
CA GLU A 796 -21.80 77.72 -59.87
C GLU A 796 -21.27 76.57 -59.02
N ARG A 797 -20.01 76.64 -58.56
CA ARG A 797 -19.41 75.63 -57.66
C ARG A 797 -20.12 75.55 -56.30
N ALA A 798 -20.43 76.70 -55.69
CA ALA A 798 -21.16 76.73 -54.43
C ALA A 798 -22.62 76.25 -54.60
N SER A 799 -23.24 76.55 -55.74
CA SER A 799 -24.58 76.07 -56.09
C SER A 799 -24.60 74.55 -56.31
N GLN A 800 -23.63 74.00 -57.05
CA GLN A 800 -23.49 72.55 -57.23
C GLN A 800 -23.28 71.81 -55.90
N ARG A 801 -22.48 72.37 -54.97
CA ARG A 801 -22.33 71.82 -53.61
C ARG A 801 -23.63 71.89 -52.79
N ALA A 802 -24.34 73.02 -52.86
CA ALA A 802 -25.64 73.17 -52.20
C ALA A 802 -26.69 72.21 -52.80
N PHE A 803 -26.64 71.94 -54.11
CA PHE A 803 -27.50 70.95 -54.78
C PHE A 803 -27.19 69.52 -54.33
N GLY A 804 -25.95 69.19 -54.01
CA GLY A 804 -25.60 67.91 -53.37
C GLY A 804 -26.27 67.67 -52.00
N LYS A 805 -26.73 68.74 -51.34
CA LYS A 805 -27.47 68.70 -50.06
C LYS A 805 -28.98 68.94 -50.22
N MET A 806 -29.54 68.84 -51.44
CA MET A 806 -30.96 69.16 -51.73
C MET A 806 -31.93 68.43 -50.80
N ASN A 807 -31.77 67.11 -50.68
CA ASN A 807 -32.63 66.26 -49.85
C ASN A 807 -32.58 66.65 -48.37
N VAL A 808 -31.42 67.09 -47.89
CA VAL A 808 -31.19 67.55 -46.52
C VAL A 808 -31.94 68.87 -46.28
N LEU A 809 -31.79 69.83 -47.19
CA LEU A 809 -32.44 71.13 -47.08
C LEU A 809 -33.97 71.02 -47.18
N VAL A 810 -34.49 70.16 -48.06
CA VAL A 810 -35.92 69.87 -48.16
C VAL A 810 -36.44 69.25 -46.86
N ALA A 811 -35.73 68.27 -46.30
CA ALA A 811 -36.09 67.65 -45.03
C ALA A 811 -36.08 68.66 -43.87
N ILE A 812 -35.09 69.56 -43.80
CA ILE A 812 -35.06 70.65 -42.80
C ILE A 812 -36.26 71.58 -43.00
N ILE A 813 -36.61 71.96 -44.23
CA ILE A 813 -37.78 72.82 -44.48
C ILE A 813 -39.09 72.14 -44.03
N GLN A 814 -39.20 70.82 -44.16
CA GLN A 814 -40.42 70.10 -43.80
C GLN A 814 -40.48 69.69 -42.33
N HIS A 815 -39.38 69.81 -41.58
CA HIS A 815 -39.31 69.43 -40.17
C HIS A 815 -39.97 70.48 -39.25
N GLU A 816 -40.74 70.01 -38.27
CA GLU A 816 -41.56 70.82 -37.35
C GLU A 816 -40.69 71.74 -36.48
N ARG A 817 -39.60 71.22 -35.92
CA ARG A 817 -38.67 71.97 -35.05
C ARG A 817 -37.69 72.89 -35.79
N SER A 818 -37.84 73.11 -37.09
CA SER A 818 -36.90 73.96 -37.84
C SER A 818 -37.12 75.44 -37.57
N SER A 819 -36.04 76.14 -37.24
CA SER A 819 -36.09 77.58 -36.95
C SER A 819 -36.29 78.43 -38.21
N GLU A 820 -36.74 79.67 -38.01
CA GLU A 820 -36.83 80.63 -39.11
C GLU A 820 -35.45 80.95 -39.72
N GLN A 821 -34.36 80.88 -38.93
CA GLN A 821 -33.01 81.12 -39.41
C GLN A 821 -32.54 80.00 -40.37
N ALA A 822 -32.79 78.73 -40.03
CA ALA A 822 -32.49 77.59 -40.90
C ALA A 822 -33.26 77.69 -42.24
N VAL A 823 -34.54 78.07 -42.17
CA VAL A 823 -35.40 78.23 -43.36
C VAL A 823 -34.99 79.46 -44.19
N ARG A 824 -34.57 80.57 -43.56
CA ARG A 824 -34.04 81.75 -44.26
C ARG A 824 -32.80 81.43 -45.07
N PHE A 825 -31.93 80.53 -44.60
CA PHE A 825 -30.79 80.07 -45.37
C PHE A 825 -31.24 79.32 -46.63
N ALA A 826 -32.17 78.37 -46.49
CA ALA A 826 -32.68 77.59 -47.63
C ALA A 826 -33.44 78.46 -48.65
N ARG A 827 -34.20 79.48 -48.22
CA ARG A 827 -34.90 80.44 -49.12
C ARG A 827 -33.96 81.20 -50.06
N ARG A 828 -32.68 81.35 -49.69
CA ARG A 828 -31.68 82.05 -50.52
C ARG A 828 -31.21 81.21 -51.71
N LEU A 829 -31.58 79.93 -51.77
CA LEU A 829 -31.32 79.03 -52.88
C LEU A 829 -32.55 79.02 -53.80
N ARG A 830 -32.43 79.61 -55.00
CA ARG A 830 -33.51 79.65 -56.00
C ARG A 830 -33.60 78.32 -56.75
N HIS A 831 -34.18 77.29 -56.12
CA HIS A 831 -34.39 75.96 -56.72
C HIS A 831 -35.88 75.54 -56.67
N PRO A 832 -36.43 74.91 -57.72
CA PRO A 832 -37.85 74.53 -57.79
C PRO A 832 -38.30 73.61 -56.65
N GLU A 833 -37.50 72.62 -56.26
CA GLU A 833 -37.86 71.70 -55.16
C GLU A 833 -37.88 72.38 -53.78
N ILE A 834 -36.97 73.32 -53.53
CA ILE A 834 -36.95 74.12 -52.29
C ILE A 834 -38.18 75.03 -52.26
N GLN A 835 -38.56 75.64 -53.39
CA GLN A 835 -39.78 76.46 -53.47
C GLN A 835 -41.04 75.63 -53.23
N LYS A 836 -41.10 74.40 -53.77
CA LYS A 836 -42.19 73.47 -53.50
C LYS A 836 -42.28 73.12 -52.01
N ALA A 837 -41.17 72.73 -51.37
CA ALA A 837 -41.13 72.42 -49.94
C ALA A 837 -41.51 73.63 -49.06
N LEU A 838 -41.09 74.84 -49.42
CA LEU A 838 -41.47 76.08 -48.74
C LEU A 838 -42.97 76.38 -48.87
N HIS A 839 -43.55 76.11 -50.04
CA HIS A 839 -44.99 76.27 -50.28
C HIS A 839 -45.80 75.29 -49.43
N GLU A 840 -45.39 74.01 -49.40
CA GLU A 840 -45.98 72.96 -48.57
C GLU A 840 -45.90 73.28 -47.06
N ARG A 841 -44.75 73.76 -46.57
CA ARG A 841 -44.60 74.21 -45.17
C ARG A 841 -45.54 75.39 -44.85
N LYS A 842 -45.68 76.34 -45.78
CA LYS A 842 -46.58 77.51 -45.62
C LYS A 842 -48.05 77.09 -45.57
N LEU A 843 -48.45 76.06 -46.32
CA LEU A 843 -49.77 75.45 -46.24
C LEU A 843 -49.98 74.76 -44.89
N ARG A 844 -49.04 73.94 -44.41
CA ARG A 844 -49.13 73.26 -43.10
C ARG A 844 -49.23 74.23 -41.92
N LEU A 845 -48.38 75.25 -41.86
CA LEU A 845 -48.43 76.25 -40.78
C LEU A 845 -49.73 77.05 -40.78
N LYS A 846 -50.36 77.25 -41.94
CA LYS A 846 -51.69 77.87 -42.04
C LYS A 846 -52.82 76.96 -41.54
N THR A 847 -52.71 75.65 -41.73
CA THR A 847 -53.69 74.67 -41.23
C THR A 847 -53.52 74.39 -39.73
N GLU A 848 -52.28 74.33 -39.22
CA GLU A 848 -52.00 74.13 -37.78
C GLU A 848 -52.31 75.38 -36.96
N GLY A 849 -52.02 76.58 -37.48
CA GLY A 849 -52.41 77.85 -36.85
C GLY A 849 -53.92 78.16 -36.89
N ALA A 850 -54.72 77.26 -37.47
CA ALA A 850 -56.19 77.29 -37.39
C ALA A 850 -56.76 76.23 -36.42
N HIS A 851 -55.90 75.42 -35.77
CA HIS A 851 -56.27 74.42 -34.77
C HIS A 851 -55.62 74.65 -33.39
N ALA A 852 -54.66 75.56 -33.28
CA ALA A 852 -54.19 76.16 -32.01
C ALA A 852 -54.91 77.48 -31.78
#